data_AF-A0A496MU10-F1
#
_entry.id   AF-A0A496MU10-F1
#
_cell.length_a   1.000
_cell.length_b   1.000
_cell.length_c   1.000
_cell.angle_alpha   90.00
_cell.angle_beta   90.00
_cell.angle_gamma   90.00
#
_symmetry.space_group_name_H-M   'P 1'
#
loop_
_entity.id
_entity.type
_entity.pdbx_description
1 polymer ?
#
loop_
_entity_poly.entity_id
_entity_poly.type
_entity_poly.pdbx_seq_one_letter_code
_entity_poly.pdbx_strand_id
1 'polypeptide(L)'
;MAIEQALSKQAEKVRELKPFIDSTVATKTTFLMPFVNNVLGYDVSDPREVRPEYPVGNGESVDFAIVDGSDFRILVLCESIQHSLSSMRRDQLVRAIHALGADYGILGNGEFFEVFAKGEPVFNFNVAQPPSHVITGLKKLSKANYENDYFASASQSSAQNDELVSAIRDLLASDLQSADPELVDFLAAKLAARKGAAQPAAQPAQPQVPAMANTAMVPVDAPVTIDYEPTPPTNAHIDDSGMPWVAPRRKVQPDEVFFSTTDARGVIQEANNVFVDLSHYSRAELIGAPHNIIRHPDIPGAIFHTMWSALEQGIPFAGYMRNATADGGFYDVYATVTKLENGGYLSVRITPSVDENWALAQGIYTTLSDYEKQLKDSGYNRRTAASQGAEHLTELLNQLGIEDYEHLQWSQLPDEVAAREARSSGLPQRPNATGLLDDILRATHATYNELNAWMREQDTIVDLISSLAMTDQRLHEEIQAAVSVSGRMNTLDVTGPEREVLLIPLRVWMNMHSLANDYLEELRELLPKLANAGSKTRFHVALARLHTTMVAMFAAELIDTPMSTHSAPAIRDLCSALRQTLRELDDQAFEYNRVKNRVSNRIRSVKSIMEVPYSLIVDWARETRSRAFTSATEELVHTVSNSADGAATAISELASLVQRLDSGVVHDISRVRDLVLHIDLAAKQYQDTH
;
A
#
# COMPACT_ATOMS: atom_id res chain seq x y z
N MET A 1 5.99 -38.84 -4.98
CA MET A 1 6.10 -39.54 -3.68
C MET A 1 5.33 -38.73 -2.65
N ALA A 2 4.58 -39.35 -1.73
CA ALA A 2 3.88 -38.57 -0.69
C ALA A 2 4.91 -37.88 0.23
N ILE A 3 4.67 -36.63 0.61
CA ILE A 3 5.61 -35.82 1.42
C ILE A 3 6.04 -36.55 2.71
N GLU A 4 5.13 -37.29 3.33
CA GLU A 4 5.39 -38.12 4.51
C GLU A 4 6.44 -39.21 4.26
N GLN A 5 6.36 -39.89 3.11
CA GLN A 5 7.34 -40.91 2.72
C GLN A 5 8.69 -40.29 2.36
N ALA A 6 8.67 -39.09 1.75
CA ALA A 6 9.88 -38.34 1.42
C ALA A 6 10.65 -37.91 2.68
N LEU A 7 9.93 -37.38 3.67
CA LEU A 7 10.48 -37.00 4.98
C LEU A 7 11.02 -38.22 5.73
N SER A 8 10.31 -39.35 5.74
CA SER A 8 10.80 -40.58 6.39
C SER A 8 12.12 -41.08 5.79
N LYS A 9 12.23 -41.07 4.45
CA LYS A 9 13.50 -41.43 3.78
C LYS A 9 14.61 -40.45 4.11
N GLN A 10 14.29 -39.17 4.23
CA GLN A 10 15.26 -38.16 4.59
C GLN A 10 15.74 -38.32 6.04
N ALA A 11 14.85 -38.65 6.97
CA ALA A 11 15.21 -38.97 8.35
C ALA A 11 16.17 -40.16 8.46
N GLU A 12 15.90 -41.24 7.71
CA GLU A 12 16.78 -42.41 7.64
C GLU A 12 18.17 -42.03 7.11
N LYS A 13 18.20 -41.25 6.01
CA LYS A 13 19.44 -40.78 5.41
C LYS A 13 20.26 -39.91 6.36
N VAL A 14 19.61 -39.01 7.11
CA VAL A 14 20.25 -38.19 8.15
C VAL A 14 20.85 -39.08 9.23
N ARG A 15 20.11 -40.06 9.74
CA ARG A 15 20.58 -40.97 10.78
C ARG A 15 21.81 -41.78 10.35
N GLU A 16 21.86 -42.23 9.11
CA GLU A 16 22.96 -43.05 8.58
C GLU A 16 24.20 -42.24 8.21
N LEU A 17 24.01 -41.07 7.60
CA LEU A 17 25.10 -40.32 6.98
C LEU A 17 25.63 -39.18 7.86
N LYS A 18 24.88 -38.69 8.85
CA LYS A 18 25.31 -37.59 9.74
C LYS A 18 26.71 -37.78 10.36
N PRO A 19 27.13 -38.99 10.81
CA PRO A 19 28.47 -39.19 11.38
C PRO A 19 29.63 -39.01 10.37
N PHE A 20 29.35 -38.94 9.07
CA PHE A 20 30.34 -38.88 8.00
C PHE A 20 30.33 -37.54 7.25
N ILE A 21 29.53 -36.56 7.69
CA ILE A 21 29.32 -35.28 7.01
C ILE A 21 29.84 -34.14 7.89
N ASP A 22 31.01 -33.61 7.52
CA ASP A 22 31.73 -32.59 8.31
C ASP A 22 31.81 -31.22 7.64
N SER A 23 31.10 -31.00 6.52
CA SER A 23 31.09 -29.71 5.81
C SER A 23 29.69 -29.25 5.41
N THR A 24 29.51 -27.94 5.29
CA THR A 24 28.25 -27.33 4.80
C THR A 24 27.96 -27.75 3.36
N VAL A 25 28.98 -27.89 2.50
CA VAL A 25 28.82 -28.35 1.11
C VAL A 25 28.31 -29.79 1.06
N ALA A 26 28.86 -30.67 1.90
CA ALA A 26 28.41 -32.05 2.01
C ALA A 26 27.00 -32.14 2.63
N THR A 27 26.67 -31.28 3.59
CA THR A 27 25.31 -31.15 4.16
C THR A 27 24.30 -30.74 3.09
N LYS A 28 24.63 -29.71 2.31
CA LYS A 28 23.82 -29.18 1.21
C LYS A 28 23.49 -30.26 0.18
N THR A 29 24.52 -30.96 -0.29
CA THR A 29 24.40 -32.00 -1.34
C THR A 29 23.67 -33.25 -0.82
N THR A 30 23.94 -33.65 0.43
CA THR A 30 23.44 -34.93 0.96
C THR A 30 22.02 -34.83 1.48
N PHE A 31 21.63 -33.68 2.04
CA PHE A 31 20.36 -33.51 2.76
C PHE A 31 19.45 -32.40 2.21
N LEU A 32 19.96 -31.21 1.89
CA LEU A 32 19.11 -30.12 1.41
C LEU A 32 18.68 -30.28 -0.05
N MET A 33 19.56 -30.72 -0.95
CA MET A 33 19.15 -30.99 -2.34
C MET A 33 18.04 -32.06 -2.41
N PRO A 34 18.15 -33.22 -1.71
CA PRO A 34 17.06 -34.18 -1.64
C PRO A 34 15.79 -33.64 -0.99
N PHE A 35 15.89 -32.70 -0.05
CA PHE A 35 14.72 -32.05 0.54
C PHE A 35 13.97 -31.22 -0.50
N VAL A 36 14.68 -30.32 -1.19
CA VAL A 36 14.08 -29.48 -2.25
C VAL A 36 13.50 -30.37 -3.36
N ASN A 37 14.22 -31.39 -3.79
CA ASN A 37 13.81 -32.25 -4.90
C ASN A 37 12.69 -33.24 -4.55
N ASN A 38 12.78 -33.93 -3.41
CA ASN A 38 11.88 -35.05 -3.09
C ASN A 38 10.77 -34.69 -2.11
N VAL A 39 10.96 -33.67 -1.25
CA VAL A 39 9.97 -33.23 -0.27
C VAL A 39 9.15 -32.06 -0.84
N LEU A 40 9.81 -31.03 -1.36
CA LEU A 40 9.12 -29.89 -1.97
C LEU A 40 8.75 -30.11 -3.45
N GLY A 41 9.48 -30.99 -4.14
CA GLY A 41 9.16 -31.41 -5.51
C GLY A 41 9.76 -30.52 -6.60
N TYR A 42 10.68 -29.61 -6.26
CA TYR A 42 11.32 -28.71 -7.24
C TYR A 42 12.59 -29.33 -7.80
N ASP A 43 12.74 -29.33 -9.12
CA ASP A 43 13.89 -29.93 -9.78
C ASP A 43 15.15 -29.08 -9.60
N VAL A 44 16.04 -29.51 -8.70
CA VAL A 44 17.32 -28.84 -8.45
C VAL A 44 18.27 -28.85 -9.65
N SER A 45 17.99 -29.65 -10.67
CA SER A 45 18.75 -29.72 -11.92
C SER A 45 18.20 -28.80 -13.01
N ASP A 46 16.99 -28.24 -12.86
CA ASP A 46 16.42 -27.28 -13.80
C ASP A 46 16.71 -25.83 -13.32
N PRO A 47 17.64 -25.09 -13.97
CA PRO A 47 17.99 -23.73 -13.56
C PRO A 47 16.87 -22.70 -13.80
N ARG A 48 15.80 -23.09 -14.52
CA ARG A 48 14.59 -22.27 -14.67
C ARG A 48 13.68 -22.36 -13.44
N GLU A 49 13.89 -23.37 -12.61
CA GLU A 49 13.08 -23.65 -11.42
C GLU A 49 13.88 -23.44 -10.13
N VAL A 50 15.12 -23.92 -10.08
CA VAL A 50 16.00 -23.76 -8.92
C VAL A 50 17.35 -23.22 -9.36
N ARG A 51 17.70 -22.02 -8.90
CA ARG A 51 19.00 -21.39 -9.13
C ARG A 51 19.92 -21.64 -7.93
N PRO A 52 20.98 -22.45 -8.06
CA PRO A 52 21.93 -22.68 -6.98
C PRO A 52 22.86 -21.47 -6.79
N GLU A 53 23.33 -21.25 -5.56
CA GLU A 53 24.33 -20.21 -5.20
C GLU A 53 23.93 -18.80 -5.71
N TYR A 54 22.68 -18.41 -5.49
CA TYR A 54 22.14 -17.17 -6.05
C TYR A 54 22.61 -15.94 -5.27
N PRO A 55 23.21 -14.93 -5.91
CA PRO A 55 23.72 -13.74 -5.23
C PRO A 55 22.58 -12.81 -4.79
N VAL A 56 22.66 -12.32 -3.55
CA VAL A 56 21.68 -11.40 -2.95
C VAL A 56 22.18 -9.94 -3.03
N GLY A 57 23.50 -9.73 -3.00
CA GLY A 57 24.15 -8.42 -2.95
C GLY A 57 25.15 -8.34 -1.78
N ASN A 58 26.07 -7.36 -1.81
CA ASN A 58 27.09 -7.14 -0.75
C ASN A 58 27.98 -8.36 -0.40
N GLY A 59 28.16 -9.28 -1.34
CA GLY A 59 28.94 -10.51 -1.14
C GLY A 59 28.19 -11.66 -0.46
N GLU A 60 26.90 -11.49 -0.17
CA GLU A 60 26.04 -12.56 0.36
C GLU A 60 25.34 -13.33 -0.78
N SER A 61 25.18 -14.65 -0.61
CA SER A 61 24.41 -15.53 -1.50
C SER A 61 23.50 -16.46 -0.70
N VAL A 62 22.45 -16.95 -1.35
CA VAL A 62 21.61 -18.05 -0.85
C VAL A 62 21.98 -19.35 -1.54
N ASP A 63 21.78 -20.47 -0.85
CA ASP A 63 22.19 -21.79 -1.36
C ASP A 63 21.35 -22.24 -2.54
N PHE A 64 20.04 -22.01 -2.48
CA PHE A 64 19.10 -22.23 -3.56
C PHE A 64 18.04 -21.14 -3.59
N ALA A 65 17.74 -20.64 -4.78
CA ALA A 65 16.62 -19.76 -5.05
C ALA A 65 15.62 -20.52 -5.94
N ILE A 66 14.45 -20.83 -5.40
CA ILE A 66 13.35 -21.41 -6.17
C ILE A 66 12.59 -20.25 -6.81
N VAL A 67 12.50 -20.26 -8.14
CA VAL A 67 12.02 -19.13 -8.94
C VAL A 67 10.84 -19.53 -9.83
N ASP A 68 10.00 -18.55 -10.14
CA ASP A 68 8.97 -18.64 -11.16
C ASP A 68 9.10 -17.43 -12.09
N GLY A 69 9.56 -17.66 -13.32
CA GLY A 69 9.90 -16.57 -14.25
C GLY A 69 10.99 -15.64 -13.68
N SER A 70 10.60 -14.41 -13.37
CA SER A 70 11.46 -13.39 -12.74
C SER A 70 11.42 -13.40 -11.20
N ASP A 71 10.46 -14.10 -10.60
CA ASP A 71 10.10 -13.91 -9.20
C ASP A 71 10.78 -14.96 -8.31
N PHE A 72 11.23 -14.52 -7.13
CA PHE A 72 11.80 -15.40 -6.11
C PHE A 72 10.70 -15.91 -5.20
N ARG A 73 10.54 -17.22 -5.11
CA ARG A 73 9.48 -17.83 -4.32
C ARG A 73 9.96 -18.30 -2.96
N ILE A 74 10.97 -19.16 -2.97
CA ILE A 74 11.53 -19.78 -1.77
C ILE A 74 13.05 -19.62 -1.83
N LEU A 75 13.61 -18.96 -0.83
CA LEU A 75 15.05 -18.92 -0.63
C LEU A 75 15.46 -19.97 0.39
N VAL A 76 16.49 -20.74 0.08
CA VAL A 76 16.99 -21.79 0.96
C VAL A 76 18.42 -21.47 1.37
N LEU A 77 18.70 -21.52 2.67
CA LEU A 77 20.04 -21.41 3.25
C LEU A 77 20.38 -22.66 4.06
N CYS A 78 21.63 -23.09 3.92
CA CYS A 78 22.20 -24.27 4.53
C CYS A 78 23.09 -23.90 5.72
N GLU A 79 22.89 -24.58 6.83
CA GLU A 79 23.86 -24.67 7.92
C GLU A 79 24.51 -26.06 7.93
N SER A 80 25.68 -26.20 8.54
CA SER A 80 26.33 -27.51 8.73
C SER A 80 25.47 -28.42 9.60
N ILE A 81 25.36 -29.71 9.26
CA ILE A 81 24.60 -30.70 10.06
C ILE A 81 25.19 -30.92 11.46
N GLN A 82 26.44 -30.52 11.69
CA GLN A 82 27.10 -30.57 13.00
C GLN A 82 26.74 -29.37 13.88
N HIS A 83 26.08 -28.34 13.33
CA HIS A 83 25.73 -27.11 14.03
C HIS A 83 24.22 -26.93 14.13
N SER A 84 23.77 -26.34 15.24
CA SER A 84 22.41 -25.82 15.38
C SER A 84 22.19 -24.62 14.44
N LEU A 85 20.95 -24.39 14.02
CA LEU A 85 20.60 -23.25 13.16
C LEU A 85 20.91 -21.93 13.90
N SER A 86 21.90 -21.19 13.39
CA SER A 86 22.45 -20.00 14.05
C SER A 86 21.60 -18.75 13.80
N SER A 87 21.59 -17.81 14.75
CA SER A 87 20.91 -16.51 14.59
C SER A 87 21.48 -15.71 13.42
N MET A 88 22.80 -15.72 13.26
CA MET A 88 23.47 -15.07 12.13
C MET A 88 22.94 -15.54 10.77
N ARG A 89 22.66 -16.85 10.60
CA ARG A 89 22.08 -17.40 9.36
C ARG A 89 20.60 -17.05 9.20
N ARG A 90 19.84 -16.94 10.29
CA ARG A 90 18.46 -16.42 10.22
C ARG A 90 18.46 -14.99 9.73
N ASP A 91 19.28 -14.13 10.32
CA ASP A 91 19.36 -12.72 9.93
C ASP A 91 19.77 -12.58 8.47
N GLN A 92 20.71 -13.42 8.01
CA GLN A 92 21.10 -13.50 6.59
C GLN A 92 19.93 -13.92 5.70
N LEU A 93 19.18 -14.96 6.08
CA LEU A 93 18.02 -15.42 5.32
C LEU A 93 16.93 -14.35 5.26
N VAL A 94 16.62 -13.71 6.39
CA VAL A 94 15.62 -12.65 6.47
C VAL A 94 16.02 -11.46 5.58
N ARG A 95 17.27 -11.01 5.65
CA ARG A 95 17.79 -9.99 4.73
C ARG A 95 17.64 -10.40 3.27
N ALA A 96 17.96 -11.65 2.93
CA ALA A 96 17.83 -12.16 1.57
C ALA A 96 16.37 -12.23 1.10
N ILE A 97 15.43 -12.60 1.98
CA ILE A 97 14.00 -12.59 1.70
C ILE A 97 13.54 -11.16 1.35
N HIS A 98 13.95 -10.17 2.15
CA HIS A 98 13.59 -8.78 1.88
C HIS A 98 14.27 -8.24 0.62
N ALA A 99 15.55 -8.53 0.41
CA ALA A 99 16.32 -8.04 -0.73
C ALA A 99 15.86 -8.63 -2.08
N LEU A 100 15.50 -9.92 -2.12
CA LEU A 100 15.04 -10.59 -3.33
C LEU A 100 13.50 -10.67 -3.45
N GLY A 101 12.77 -10.15 -2.46
CA GLY A 101 11.31 -10.12 -2.47
C GLY A 101 10.64 -11.49 -2.30
N ALA A 102 11.32 -12.48 -1.73
CA ALA A 102 10.80 -13.84 -1.67
C ALA A 102 9.58 -13.99 -0.76
N ASP A 103 8.68 -14.94 -1.07
CA ASP A 103 7.52 -15.24 -0.22
C ASP A 103 7.92 -16.02 1.03
N TYR A 104 8.82 -16.99 0.85
CA TYR A 104 9.24 -17.89 1.90
C TYR A 104 10.76 -18.02 1.98
N GLY A 105 11.24 -18.33 3.18
CA GLY A 105 12.62 -18.74 3.42
C GLY A 105 12.67 -20.06 4.15
N ILE A 106 13.68 -20.87 3.86
CA ILE A 106 13.95 -22.13 4.55
C ILE A 106 15.41 -22.12 5.00
N LEU A 107 15.62 -22.12 6.32
CA LEU A 107 16.93 -22.37 6.91
C LEU A 107 16.98 -23.83 7.36
N GLY A 108 17.98 -24.60 6.93
CA GLY A 108 18.08 -26.00 7.31
C GLY A 108 19.50 -26.52 7.40
N ASN A 109 19.70 -27.53 8.23
CA ASN A 109 20.96 -28.28 8.33
C ASN A 109 20.81 -29.76 7.94
N GLY A 110 19.66 -30.13 7.38
CA GLY A 110 19.32 -31.50 6.98
C GLY A 110 18.52 -32.28 8.03
N GLU A 111 18.72 -32.01 9.32
CA GLU A 111 17.98 -32.63 10.43
C GLU A 111 16.88 -31.72 10.96
N PHE A 112 17.21 -30.43 11.13
CA PHE A 112 16.30 -29.38 11.58
C PHE A 112 16.09 -28.37 10.47
N PHE A 113 14.85 -27.91 10.35
CA PHE A 113 14.43 -26.89 9.40
C PHE A 113 13.58 -25.84 10.09
N GLU A 114 13.75 -24.60 9.67
CA GLU A 114 13.00 -23.44 10.12
C GLU A 114 12.48 -22.71 8.88
N VAL A 115 11.17 -22.48 8.84
CA VAL A 115 10.47 -21.90 7.71
C VAL A 115 10.00 -20.50 8.08
N PHE A 116 10.28 -19.55 7.20
CA PHE A 116 9.93 -18.15 7.31
C PHE A 116 8.95 -17.77 6.20
N ALA A 117 7.99 -16.90 6.51
CA ALA A 117 7.13 -16.23 5.54
C ALA A 117 7.37 -14.74 5.66
N LYS A 118 7.80 -14.10 4.57
CA LYS A 118 8.10 -12.65 4.54
C LYS A 118 9.03 -12.17 5.67
N GLY A 119 9.98 -13.03 6.09
CA GLY A 119 10.94 -12.72 7.15
C GLY A 119 10.53 -13.17 8.55
N GLU A 120 9.26 -13.55 8.75
CA GLU A 120 8.74 -13.99 10.05
C GLU A 120 8.75 -15.53 10.18
N PRO A 121 9.18 -16.09 11.32
CA PRO A 121 9.20 -17.54 11.52
C PRO A 121 7.78 -18.10 11.63
N VAL A 122 7.45 -19.09 10.80
CA VAL A 122 6.11 -19.71 10.74
C VAL A 122 6.09 -21.01 11.54
N PHE A 123 7.03 -21.91 11.26
CA PHE A 123 7.18 -23.17 11.97
C PHE A 123 8.60 -23.71 11.80
N ASN A 124 9.02 -24.52 12.77
CA ASN A 124 10.25 -25.29 12.71
C ASN A 124 9.95 -26.76 12.98
N PHE A 125 10.83 -27.64 12.51
CA PHE A 125 10.64 -29.07 12.69
C PHE A 125 11.94 -29.86 12.61
N ASN A 126 11.91 -31.03 13.26
CA ASN A 126 12.90 -32.08 13.07
C ASN A 126 12.35 -33.10 12.06
N VAL A 127 13.17 -33.49 11.07
CA VAL A 127 12.77 -34.41 10.00
C VAL A 127 12.42 -35.81 10.51
N ALA A 128 12.97 -36.25 11.64
CA ALA A 128 12.67 -37.56 12.21
C ALA A 128 11.28 -37.65 12.83
N GLN A 129 10.71 -36.53 13.27
CA GLN A 129 9.39 -36.48 13.92
C GLN A 129 8.62 -35.19 13.55
N PRO A 130 8.22 -35.02 12.27
CA PRO A 130 7.47 -33.84 11.86
C PRO A 130 6.02 -33.90 12.39
N PRO A 131 5.52 -32.86 13.07
CA PRO A 131 4.11 -32.77 13.46
C PRO A 131 3.16 -32.73 12.25
N SER A 132 1.91 -33.17 12.42
CA SER A 132 0.91 -33.19 11.33
C SER A 132 0.66 -31.81 10.68
N HIS A 133 0.74 -30.72 11.46
CA HIS A 133 0.56 -29.36 10.94
C HIS A 133 1.73 -28.92 10.03
N VAL A 134 2.93 -29.44 10.27
CA VAL A 134 4.11 -29.18 9.43
C VAL A 134 3.97 -29.86 8.07
N ILE A 135 3.41 -31.07 8.04
CA ILE A 135 3.12 -31.76 6.76
C ILE A 135 2.15 -30.93 5.92
N THR A 136 1.12 -30.33 6.53
CA THR A 136 0.20 -29.42 5.84
C THR A 136 0.90 -28.15 5.35
N GLY A 137 1.79 -27.56 6.15
CA GLY A 137 2.61 -26.41 5.75
C GLY A 137 3.53 -26.72 4.57
N LEU A 138 4.22 -27.86 4.59
CA LEU A 138 5.09 -28.31 3.50
C LEU A 138 4.31 -28.64 2.22
N LYS A 139 3.08 -29.16 2.33
CA LYS A 139 2.18 -29.35 1.17
C LYS A 139 1.91 -28.01 0.47
N LYS A 140 1.67 -26.92 1.21
CA LYS A 140 1.46 -25.57 0.65
C LYS A 140 2.69 -25.04 -0.09
N LEU A 141 3.89 -25.37 0.39
CA LEU A 141 5.17 -24.96 -0.22
C LEU A 141 5.57 -25.84 -1.42
N SER A 142 4.93 -26.99 -1.61
CA SER A 142 5.30 -27.95 -2.64
C SER A 142 4.85 -27.55 -4.05
N LYS A 143 5.62 -27.97 -5.05
CA LYS A 143 5.33 -27.74 -6.48
C LYS A 143 3.94 -28.21 -6.88
N ALA A 144 3.49 -29.37 -6.39
CA ALA A 144 2.19 -29.95 -6.75
C ALA A 144 0.98 -29.09 -6.33
N ASN A 145 1.09 -28.35 -5.21
CA ASN A 145 0.02 -27.45 -4.78
C ASN A 145 0.04 -26.14 -5.59
N TYR A 146 1.22 -25.69 -5.97
CA TYR A 146 1.39 -24.52 -6.81
C TYR A 146 0.92 -24.73 -8.25
N GLU A 147 1.22 -25.87 -8.85
CA GLU A 147 0.78 -26.16 -10.22
C GLU A 147 -0.74 -26.21 -10.30
N ASN A 148 -1.44 -26.65 -9.25
CA ASN A 148 -2.91 -26.56 -9.19
C ASN A 148 -3.42 -25.10 -9.20
N ASP A 149 -2.73 -24.19 -8.51
CA ASP A 149 -3.05 -22.75 -8.52
C ASP A 149 -2.65 -22.09 -9.87
N TYR A 150 -1.59 -22.60 -10.51
CA TYR A 150 -1.10 -22.16 -11.82
C TYR A 150 -1.97 -22.64 -12.98
N PHE A 151 -2.43 -23.90 -12.98
CA PHE A 151 -3.36 -24.42 -14.00
C PHE A 151 -4.74 -23.78 -13.87
N ALA A 152 -5.17 -23.38 -12.66
CA ALA A 152 -6.36 -22.58 -12.47
C ALA A 152 -6.25 -21.18 -13.10
N SER A 153 -5.05 -20.58 -13.14
CA SER A 153 -4.80 -19.28 -13.78
C SER A 153 -4.42 -19.37 -15.26
N ALA A 154 -3.81 -20.47 -15.71
CA ALA A 154 -3.43 -20.74 -17.11
C ALA A 154 -4.57 -21.32 -17.97
N SER A 155 -5.74 -21.58 -17.38
CA SER A 155 -6.94 -22.10 -18.08
C SER A 155 -7.58 -21.11 -19.08
N GLN A 156 -6.93 -19.98 -19.39
CA GLN A 156 -7.36 -19.00 -20.40
C GLN A 156 -6.92 -19.31 -21.84
N SER A 157 -6.60 -20.55 -22.20
CA SER A 157 -6.29 -20.94 -23.59
C SER A 157 -7.35 -21.87 -24.21
N SER A 158 -8.43 -21.22 -24.65
CA SER A 158 -9.15 -21.34 -25.94
C SER A 158 -9.72 -22.68 -26.43
N ALA A 159 -11.05 -22.66 -26.58
CA ALA A 159 -11.91 -23.43 -27.50
C ALA A 159 -12.16 -24.92 -27.20
N GLN A 160 -11.12 -25.71 -26.91
CA GLN A 160 -11.31 -27.16 -26.78
C GLN A 160 -11.94 -27.55 -25.43
N ASN A 161 -11.72 -26.74 -24.39
CA ASN A 161 -12.36 -26.91 -23.08
C ASN A 161 -13.78 -26.34 -23.03
N ASP A 162 -14.10 -25.29 -23.79
CA ASP A 162 -15.49 -24.79 -23.85
C ASP A 162 -16.40 -25.82 -24.53
N GLU A 163 -15.88 -26.52 -25.55
CA GLU A 163 -16.58 -27.61 -26.22
C GLU A 163 -16.73 -28.84 -25.30
N LEU A 164 -15.70 -29.18 -24.50
CA LEU A 164 -15.74 -30.28 -23.54
C LEU A 164 -16.66 -29.96 -22.34
N VAL A 165 -16.61 -28.74 -21.82
CA VAL A 165 -17.45 -28.27 -20.71
C VAL A 165 -18.89 -28.10 -21.16
N SER A 166 -19.13 -27.60 -22.39
CA SER A 166 -20.48 -27.60 -22.99
C SER A 166 -20.99 -29.03 -23.17
N ALA A 167 -20.17 -29.95 -23.70
CA ALA A 167 -20.56 -31.34 -23.88
C ALA A 167 -20.85 -32.05 -22.54
N ILE A 168 -20.06 -31.79 -21.49
CA ILE A 168 -20.28 -32.31 -20.14
C ILE A 168 -21.54 -31.70 -19.53
N ARG A 169 -21.80 -30.40 -19.75
CA ARG A 169 -23.00 -29.70 -19.29
C ARG A 169 -24.26 -30.24 -19.99
N ASP A 170 -24.18 -30.47 -21.29
CA ASP A 170 -25.28 -31.02 -22.09
C ASP A 170 -25.57 -32.49 -21.73
N LEU A 171 -24.54 -33.30 -21.48
CA LEU A 171 -24.68 -34.67 -20.97
C LEU A 171 -25.31 -34.68 -19.58
N LEU A 172 -24.80 -33.87 -18.64
CA LEU A 172 -25.36 -33.79 -17.29
C LEU A 172 -26.80 -33.29 -17.28
N ALA A 173 -27.15 -32.34 -18.16
CA ALA A 173 -28.52 -31.84 -18.30
C ALA A 173 -29.46 -32.90 -18.88
N SER A 174 -29.01 -33.67 -19.88
CA SER A 174 -29.74 -34.80 -20.47
C SER A 174 -29.95 -35.94 -19.45
N ASP A 175 -28.92 -36.28 -18.68
CA ASP A 175 -28.93 -37.39 -17.73
C ASP A 175 -29.72 -37.03 -16.45
N LEU A 176 -29.72 -35.75 -16.04
CA LEU A 176 -30.63 -35.27 -14.98
C LEU A 176 -32.10 -35.24 -15.42
N GLN A 177 -32.39 -34.90 -16.68
CA GLN A 177 -33.76 -34.88 -17.20
C GLN A 177 -34.33 -36.30 -17.40
N SER A 178 -33.49 -37.26 -17.75
CA SER A 178 -33.88 -38.67 -17.92
C SER A 178 -33.89 -39.48 -16.61
N ALA A 179 -33.43 -38.88 -15.50
CA ALA A 179 -33.27 -39.53 -14.21
C ALA A 179 -32.46 -40.84 -14.30
N ASP A 180 -31.30 -40.80 -14.96
CA ASP A 180 -30.44 -41.97 -15.13
C ASP A 180 -30.05 -42.55 -13.76
N PRO A 181 -30.47 -43.80 -13.44
CA PRO A 181 -30.21 -44.44 -12.16
C PRO A 181 -28.71 -44.54 -11.82
N GLU A 182 -27.82 -44.71 -12.79
CA GLU A 182 -26.38 -44.84 -12.52
C GLU A 182 -25.75 -43.52 -12.05
N LEU A 183 -26.16 -42.39 -12.62
CA LEU A 183 -25.68 -41.07 -12.22
C LEU A 183 -26.25 -40.66 -10.85
N VAL A 184 -27.53 -40.97 -10.61
CA VAL A 184 -28.19 -40.72 -9.32
C VAL A 184 -27.52 -41.55 -8.22
N ASP A 185 -27.24 -42.83 -8.46
CA ASP A 185 -26.55 -43.70 -7.50
C ASP A 185 -25.09 -43.27 -7.28
N PHE A 186 -24.39 -42.81 -8.32
CA PHE A 186 -23.04 -42.26 -8.20
C PHE A 186 -22.98 -40.98 -7.35
N LEU A 187 -23.90 -40.04 -7.57
CA LEU A 187 -24.02 -38.81 -6.78
C LEU A 187 -24.48 -39.10 -5.36
N ALA A 188 -25.42 -40.03 -5.17
CA ALA A 188 -25.87 -40.50 -3.85
C ALA A 188 -24.73 -41.18 -3.08
N ALA A 189 -23.90 -41.99 -3.73
CA ALA A 189 -22.72 -42.62 -3.14
C ALA A 189 -21.68 -41.58 -2.71
N LYS A 190 -21.43 -40.53 -3.51
CA LYS A 190 -20.56 -39.41 -3.12
C LYS A 190 -21.14 -38.59 -1.96
N LEU A 191 -22.45 -38.37 -1.93
CA LEU A 191 -23.12 -37.64 -0.84
C LEU A 191 -23.10 -38.43 0.47
N ALA A 192 -23.29 -39.75 0.40
CA ALA A 192 -23.22 -40.68 1.52
C ALA A 192 -21.78 -40.78 2.09
N ALA A 193 -20.77 -40.82 1.21
CA ALA A 193 -19.36 -40.79 1.61
C ALA A 193 -18.98 -39.50 2.36
N ARG A 194 -19.62 -38.36 2.03
CA ARG A 194 -19.44 -37.08 2.72
C ARG A 194 -20.14 -37.03 4.09
N LYS A 195 -21.27 -37.72 4.26
CA LYS A 195 -22.00 -37.80 5.55
C LYS A 195 -21.37 -38.80 6.52
N GLY A 196 -20.64 -39.81 6.04
CA GLY A 196 -19.97 -40.82 6.89
C GLY A 196 -18.74 -40.34 7.68
N ALA A 197 -18.23 -39.13 7.39
CA ALA A 197 -17.04 -38.58 8.04
C ALA A 197 -17.31 -37.67 9.26
N ALA A 198 -18.58 -37.47 9.65
CA ALA A 198 -18.94 -36.68 10.83
C ALA A 198 -19.29 -37.60 12.02
N GLN A 199 -18.37 -37.75 12.97
CA GLN A 199 -18.71 -38.23 14.32
C GLN A 199 -19.47 -37.14 15.09
N PRO A 200 -20.43 -37.51 15.97
CA PRO A 200 -21.16 -36.53 16.77
C PRO A 200 -20.27 -35.94 17.87
N ALA A 201 -20.00 -34.63 17.79
CA ALA A 201 -19.35 -33.89 18.85
C ALA A 201 -20.32 -33.72 20.05
N ALA A 202 -19.81 -34.01 21.24
CA ALA A 202 -20.50 -33.81 22.51
C ALA A 202 -20.88 -32.34 22.73
N GLN A 203 -22.06 -32.12 23.33
CA GLN A 203 -22.56 -30.81 23.75
C GLN A 203 -21.58 -30.11 24.72
N PRO A 204 -21.20 -28.84 24.49
CA PRO A 204 -20.65 -28.00 25.55
C PRO A 204 -21.77 -27.41 26.40
N ALA A 205 -21.58 -27.44 27.72
CA ALA A 205 -22.45 -26.81 28.70
C ALA A 205 -22.45 -25.27 28.55
N GLN A 206 -23.64 -24.67 28.68
CA GLN A 206 -23.86 -23.23 28.66
C GLN A 206 -23.27 -22.55 29.91
N PRO A 207 -22.54 -21.43 29.78
CA PRO A 207 -22.33 -20.50 30.88
C PRO A 207 -23.51 -19.52 30.99
N GLN A 208 -24.11 -19.44 32.17
CA GLN A 208 -25.06 -18.38 32.56
C GLN A 208 -24.29 -17.14 33.03
N VAL A 209 -24.61 -15.97 32.47
CA VAL A 209 -24.22 -14.64 33.00
C VAL A 209 -25.43 -13.70 32.84
N PRO A 210 -25.74 -12.83 33.83
CA PRO A 210 -27.07 -12.27 34.05
C PRO A 210 -27.37 -11.01 33.22
N ALA A 211 -28.67 -10.74 33.08
CA ALA A 211 -29.23 -9.57 32.42
C ALA A 211 -28.86 -8.25 33.12
N MET A 212 -28.41 -7.26 32.34
CA MET A 212 -28.47 -5.84 32.69
C MET A 212 -29.06 -5.02 31.54
N ALA A 213 -29.63 -3.88 31.94
CA ALA A 213 -30.71 -3.14 31.31
C ALA A 213 -30.40 -2.49 29.95
N ASN A 214 -31.49 -2.37 29.16
CA ASN A 214 -31.66 -1.51 28.00
C ASN A 214 -31.13 -0.09 28.24
N THR A 215 -30.31 0.40 27.32
CA THR A 215 -30.23 1.83 27.01
C THR A 215 -30.44 1.97 25.51
N ALA A 216 -31.39 2.83 25.12
CA ALA A 216 -31.86 2.98 23.75
C ALA A 216 -30.76 3.51 22.81
N MET A 217 -30.53 2.80 21.69
CA MET A 217 -29.84 3.31 20.51
C MET A 217 -30.79 4.22 19.72
N VAL A 218 -30.29 5.40 19.36
CA VAL A 218 -30.89 6.32 18.38
C VAL A 218 -30.66 5.75 16.97
N PRO A 219 -31.59 5.88 16.01
CA PRO A 219 -31.42 5.33 14.67
C PRO A 219 -30.34 6.10 13.91
N VAL A 220 -29.38 5.39 13.34
CA VAL A 220 -28.43 5.91 12.34
C VAL A 220 -29.03 5.63 10.97
N ASP A 221 -29.83 6.57 10.47
CA ASP A 221 -30.27 6.60 9.08
C ASP A 221 -29.46 7.67 8.33
N ALA A 222 -28.61 7.20 7.40
CA ALA A 222 -28.21 7.80 6.12
C ALA A 222 -26.74 7.43 5.82
N PRO A 223 -26.42 6.77 4.69
CA PRO A 223 -25.05 6.69 4.22
C PRO A 223 -24.62 8.10 3.80
N VAL A 224 -23.61 8.65 4.47
CA VAL A 224 -22.90 9.82 3.97
C VAL A 224 -21.93 9.34 2.91
N THR A 225 -22.38 9.35 1.65
CA THR A 225 -21.49 9.34 0.50
C THR A 225 -20.73 10.66 0.49
N ILE A 226 -19.43 10.62 0.76
CA ILE A 226 -18.53 11.72 0.36
C ILE A 226 -18.13 11.42 -1.08
N ASP A 227 -18.89 11.97 -2.02
CA ASP A 227 -18.50 11.97 -3.43
C ASP A 227 -17.26 12.88 -3.58
N TYR A 228 -16.07 12.30 -3.65
CA TYR A 228 -14.90 12.99 -4.17
C TYR A 228 -15.00 13.00 -5.70
N GLU A 229 -15.73 13.97 -6.25
CA GLU A 229 -15.48 14.40 -7.62
C GLU A 229 -14.21 15.26 -7.62
N PRO A 230 -13.21 15.01 -8.50
CA PRO A 230 -12.13 15.96 -8.73
C PRO A 230 -12.75 17.20 -9.38
N THR A 231 -13.17 18.13 -8.54
CA THR A 231 -13.62 19.44 -8.97
C THR A 231 -12.37 20.23 -9.37
N PRO A 232 -12.26 20.72 -10.61
CA PRO A 232 -11.27 21.75 -10.89
C PRO A 232 -11.55 22.92 -9.93
N PRO A 233 -10.52 23.57 -9.34
CA PRO A 233 -10.74 24.61 -8.36
C PRO A 233 -11.63 25.67 -9.00
N THR A 234 -12.85 25.79 -8.46
CA THR A 234 -13.82 26.75 -8.96
C THR A 234 -13.33 28.11 -8.50
N ASN A 235 -13.07 29.01 -9.45
CA ASN A 235 -12.64 30.39 -9.24
C ASN A 235 -13.63 31.19 -8.37
N ALA A 236 -13.57 31.01 -7.05
CA ALA A 236 -14.22 31.87 -6.08
C ALA A 236 -13.13 32.53 -5.24
N HIS A 237 -13.06 33.86 -5.28
CA HIS A 237 -12.38 34.60 -4.22
C HIS A 237 -13.06 34.22 -2.90
N ILE A 238 -12.35 33.53 -2.02
CA ILE A 238 -12.84 33.20 -0.68
C ILE A 238 -12.71 34.45 0.18
N ASP A 239 -13.85 34.86 0.72
CA ASP A 239 -13.96 35.90 1.73
C ASP A 239 -13.29 35.42 3.02
N ASP A 240 -12.20 36.10 3.43
CA ASP A 240 -11.45 35.80 4.66
C ASP A 240 -12.32 35.95 5.93
N SER A 241 -13.55 36.48 5.83
CA SER A 241 -14.45 36.71 6.97
C SER A 241 -14.89 35.43 7.70
N GLY A 242 -14.73 34.24 7.09
CA GLY A 242 -15.06 32.94 7.68
C GLY A 242 -13.90 32.20 8.36
N MET A 243 -12.67 32.71 8.30
CA MET A 243 -11.50 32.03 8.85
C MET A 243 -11.38 32.21 10.38
N PRO A 244 -10.98 31.18 11.15
CA PRO A 244 -10.82 31.27 12.60
C PRO A 244 -9.80 32.32 13.04
N TRP A 245 -8.73 32.52 12.26
CA TRP A 245 -7.64 33.43 12.59
C TRP A 245 -7.68 34.70 11.76
N VAL A 246 -7.25 35.81 12.37
CA VAL A 246 -7.10 37.09 11.66
C VAL A 246 -6.05 36.95 10.55
N ALA A 247 -6.40 37.42 9.35
CA ALA A 247 -5.50 37.42 8.20
C ALA A 247 -4.31 38.37 8.40
N PRO A 248 -3.11 38.03 7.87
CA PRO A 248 -1.96 38.92 7.93
C PRO A 248 -2.21 40.18 7.11
N ARG A 249 -1.58 41.31 7.50
CA ARG A 249 -1.69 42.59 6.76
C ARG A 249 -1.31 42.46 5.29
N ARG A 250 -0.39 41.53 5.00
CA ARG A 250 0.07 41.20 3.66
C ARG A 250 0.12 39.68 3.53
N LYS A 251 -0.57 39.15 2.53
CA LYS A 251 -0.46 37.73 2.15
C LYS A 251 0.81 37.51 1.32
N VAL A 252 1.47 36.38 1.56
CA VAL A 252 2.57 35.87 0.72
C VAL A 252 2.03 35.64 -0.69
N GLN A 253 2.76 36.08 -1.71
CA GLN A 253 2.32 35.89 -3.09
C GLN A 253 2.75 34.51 -3.64
N PRO A 254 2.05 33.94 -4.65
CA PRO A 254 2.40 32.62 -5.20
C PRO A 254 3.86 32.47 -5.68
N ASP A 255 4.44 33.54 -6.22
CA ASP A 255 5.84 33.55 -6.69
C ASP A 255 6.87 33.76 -5.55
N GLU A 256 6.41 34.10 -4.34
CA GLU A 256 7.28 34.31 -3.17
C GLU A 256 7.55 32.99 -2.44
N VAL A 257 8.54 32.25 -2.95
CA VAL A 257 9.01 31.02 -2.33
C VAL A 257 10.15 31.33 -1.36
N PHE A 258 9.99 30.92 -0.11
CA PHE A 258 11.02 31.05 0.92
C PHE A 258 11.99 29.88 0.83
N PHE A 259 13.25 30.16 1.13
CA PHE A 259 14.29 29.16 1.29
C PHE A 259 15.14 29.45 2.51
N SER A 260 15.45 28.41 3.28
CA SER A 260 16.49 28.43 4.30
C SER A 260 17.13 27.06 4.49
N THR A 261 18.38 27.03 4.95
CA THR A 261 19.04 25.82 5.46
C THR A 261 19.51 26.03 6.89
N THR A 262 19.69 24.94 7.62
CA THR A 262 20.12 24.94 9.02
C THR A 262 21.13 23.84 9.30
N ASP A 263 21.93 24.01 10.37
CA ASP A 263 22.72 22.92 10.94
C ASP A 263 21.81 21.86 11.62
N ALA A 264 22.40 20.76 12.08
CA ALA A 264 21.68 19.68 12.77
C ALA A 264 20.97 20.11 14.08
N ARG A 265 21.24 21.32 14.59
CA ARG A 265 20.61 21.89 15.79
C ARG A 265 19.53 22.92 15.43
N GLY A 266 19.23 23.11 14.15
CA GLY A 266 18.25 24.09 13.68
C GLY A 266 18.76 25.54 13.69
N VAL A 267 20.08 25.75 13.67
CA VAL A 267 20.69 27.08 13.51
C VAL A 267 20.78 27.44 12.03
N ILE A 268 20.23 28.58 11.64
CA ILE A 268 20.15 29.01 10.24
C ILE A 268 21.55 29.23 9.67
N GLN A 269 21.82 28.59 8.52
CA GLN A 269 23.06 28.71 7.76
C GLN A 269 22.86 29.57 6.51
N GLU A 270 21.72 29.42 5.82
CA GLU A 270 21.36 30.21 4.65
C GLU A 270 19.90 30.64 4.68
N ALA A 271 19.61 31.75 4.00
CA ALA A 271 18.27 32.30 3.78
C ALA A 271 18.22 33.01 2.41
N ASN A 272 17.11 32.95 1.68
CA ASN A 272 16.94 33.75 0.47
C ASN A 272 16.42 35.16 0.77
N ASN A 273 16.44 36.04 -0.23
CA ASN A 273 15.98 37.44 -0.06
C ASN A 273 14.49 37.53 0.28
N VAL A 274 13.65 36.65 -0.28
CA VAL A 274 12.21 36.57 0.08
C VAL A 274 12.05 36.38 1.60
N PHE A 275 12.84 35.51 2.21
CA PHE A 275 12.78 35.29 3.66
C PHE A 275 13.24 36.53 4.45
N VAL A 276 14.32 37.18 4.04
CA VAL A 276 14.81 38.44 4.65
C VAL A 276 13.71 39.51 4.58
N ASP A 277 13.14 39.72 3.39
CA ASP A 277 12.18 40.78 3.10
C ASP A 277 10.84 40.59 3.83
N LEU A 278 10.33 39.36 3.91
CA LEU A 278 9.04 39.08 4.57
C LEU A 278 9.14 38.92 6.08
N SER A 279 10.30 38.50 6.60
CA SER A 279 10.49 38.35 8.04
C SER A 279 10.84 39.67 8.76
N HIS A 280 11.27 40.69 8.01
CA HIS A 280 11.80 41.96 8.51
C HIS A 280 13.06 41.82 9.40
N TYR A 281 13.69 40.65 9.44
CA TYR A 281 15.01 40.45 10.00
C TYR A 281 16.06 40.69 8.92
N SER A 282 17.14 41.38 9.27
CA SER A 282 18.29 41.45 8.37
C SER A 282 18.93 40.06 8.22
N ARG A 283 19.59 39.82 7.08
CA ARG A 283 20.34 38.59 6.85
C ARG A 283 21.35 38.31 7.98
N ALA A 284 22.00 39.34 8.51
CA ALA A 284 22.96 39.20 9.61
C ALA A 284 22.32 38.76 10.93
N GLU A 285 21.04 39.07 11.15
CA GLU A 285 20.28 38.59 12.31
C GLU A 285 19.75 37.17 12.12
N LEU A 286 19.46 36.78 10.87
CA LEU A 286 19.01 35.42 10.55
C LEU A 286 20.16 34.41 10.61
N ILE A 287 21.29 34.69 9.96
CA ILE A 287 22.41 33.74 9.90
C ILE A 287 23.02 33.55 11.29
N GLY A 288 23.11 32.30 11.74
CA GLY A 288 23.60 31.93 13.07
C GLY A 288 22.53 31.99 14.17
N ALA A 289 21.32 32.45 13.88
CA ALA A 289 20.20 32.39 14.80
C ALA A 289 19.49 31.03 14.75
N PRO A 290 18.93 30.53 15.87
CA PRO A 290 18.02 29.40 15.83
C PRO A 290 16.76 29.74 15.01
N HIS A 291 16.27 28.78 14.22
CA HIS A 291 15.10 29.00 13.35
C HIS A 291 13.81 29.33 14.13
N ASN A 292 13.80 29.14 15.45
CA ASN A 292 12.68 29.56 16.31
C ASN A 292 12.55 31.08 16.47
N ILE A 293 13.47 31.89 15.94
CA ILE A 293 13.40 33.36 15.97
C ILE A 293 12.12 33.91 15.33
N ILE A 294 11.58 33.23 14.33
CA ILE A 294 10.32 33.60 13.65
C ILE A 294 9.08 32.87 14.21
N ARG A 295 9.20 32.11 15.30
CA ARG A 295 8.10 31.28 15.80
C ARG A 295 6.96 32.16 16.33
N HIS A 296 5.76 32.00 15.78
CA HIS A 296 4.56 32.61 16.33
C HIS A 296 4.01 31.83 17.54
N PRO A 297 3.51 32.50 18.60
CA PRO A 297 2.91 31.85 19.77
C PRO A 297 1.67 30.99 19.45
N ASP A 298 0.90 31.36 18.43
CA ASP A 298 -0.32 30.64 18.01
C ASP A 298 -0.04 29.25 17.41
N ILE A 299 1.22 28.93 17.07
CA ILE A 299 1.57 27.58 16.61
C ILE A 299 1.86 26.68 17.83
N PRO A 300 1.03 25.65 18.07
CA PRO A 300 1.14 24.83 19.27
C PRO A 300 2.48 24.08 19.31
N GLY A 301 2.96 23.79 20.53
CA GLY A 301 4.15 22.96 20.74
C GLY A 301 4.04 21.57 20.11
N ALA A 302 2.84 20.99 20.08
CA ALA A 302 2.51 19.71 19.48
C ALA A 302 2.92 19.59 18.02
N ILE A 303 2.72 20.64 17.21
CA ILE A 303 3.10 20.64 15.79
C ILE A 303 4.61 20.59 15.64
N PHE A 304 5.34 21.37 16.43
CA PHE A 304 6.81 21.31 16.44
C PHE A 304 7.32 19.96 16.96
N HIS A 305 6.68 19.39 17.99
CA HIS A 305 7.04 18.07 18.49
C HIS A 305 6.87 17.01 17.41
N THR A 306 5.73 17.02 16.71
CA THR A 306 5.43 16.12 15.59
C THR A 306 6.44 16.29 14.46
N MET A 307 6.75 17.54 14.07
CA MET A 307 7.77 17.85 13.07
C MET A 307 9.14 17.27 13.43
N TRP A 308 9.64 17.52 14.64
CA TRP A 308 10.96 17.02 15.05
C TRP A 308 10.99 15.50 15.14
N SER A 309 9.94 14.86 15.66
CA SER A 309 9.82 13.40 15.68
C SER A 309 9.88 12.78 14.29
N ALA A 310 9.23 13.39 13.29
CA ALA A 310 9.28 12.93 11.90
C ALA A 310 10.68 13.12 11.30
N LEU A 311 11.27 14.31 11.45
CA LEU A 311 12.59 14.64 10.93
C LEU A 311 13.71 13.77 11.52
N GLU A 312 13.60 13.38 12.80
CA GLU A 312 14.54 12.45 13.44
C GLU A 312 14.49 11.06 12.79
N GLN A 313 13.30 10.63 12.34
CA GLN A 313 13.08 9.37 11.61
C GLN A 313 13.43 9.46 10.12
N GLY A 314 13.84 10.63 9.64
CA GLY A 314 14.15 10.87 8.23
C GLY A 314 12.92 11.18 7.36
N ILE A 315 11.75 11.32 7.97
CA ILE A 315 10.49 11.60 7.29
C ILE A 315 10.39 13.12 7.07
N PRO A 316 10.18 13.59 5.84
CA PRO A 316 9.94 15.02 5.59
C PRO A 316 8.68 15.50 6.29
N PHE A 317 8.71 16.76 6.72
CA PHE A 317 7.55 17.41 7.32
C PHE A 317 6.98 18.45 6.34
N ALA A 318 5.66 18.49 6.19
CA ALA A 318 4.94 19.56 5.53
C ALA A 318 3.75 20.00 6.38
N GLY A 319 3.58 21.31 6.58
CA GLY A 319 2.47 21.82 7.36
C GLY A 319 2.35 23.33 7.36
N TYR A 320 1.16 23.83 7.70
CA TYR A 320 0.92 25.26 7.81
C TYR A 320 1.61 25.86 9.03
N MET A 321 2.17 27.05 8.85
CA MET A 321 2.89 27.80 9.87
C MET A 321 2.54 29.28 9.79
N ARG A 322 2.27 29.87 10.95
CA ARG A 322 2.26 31.31 11.17
C ARG A 322 3.61 31.72 11.74
N ASN A 323 4.24 32.70 11.14
CA ASN A 323 5.54 33.20 11.53
C ASN A 323 5.43 34.66 11.98
N ALA A 324 6.17 35.03 13.03
CA ALA A 324 6.29 36.40 13.51
C ALA A 324 7.38 37.16 12.74
N THR A 325 7.15 38.44 12.48
CA THR A 325 8.15 39.35 11.90
C THR A 325 8.89 40.12 12.99
N ALA A 326 10.08 40.66 12.67
CA ALA A 326 10.90 41.42 13.62
C ALA A 326 10.20 42.66 14.20
N ASP A 327 9.28 43.26 13.46
CA ASP A 327 8.48 44.43 13.84
C ASP A 327 7.15 44.09 14.54
N GLY A 328 6.94 42.82 14.90
CA GLY A 328 5.76 42.37 15.68
C GLY A 328 4.51 42.09 14.84
N GLY A 329 4.63 42.03 13.52
CA GLY A 329 3.62 41.49 12.61
C GLY A 329 3.72 39.98 12.44
N PHE A 330 3.00 39.44 11.46
CA PHE A 330 3.02 38.01 11.12
C PHE A 330 2.69 37.76 9.66
N TYR A 331 3.09 36.58 9.17
CA TYR A 331 2.77 36.05 7.85
C TYR A 331 2.54 34.54 7.93
N ASP A 332 1.68 34.03 7.05
CA ASP A 332 1.30 32.62 7.00
C ASP A 332 1.97 31.94 5.79
N VAL A 333 2.47 30.72 6.00
CA VAL A 333 3.12 29.89 4.99
C VAL A 333 2.69 28.43 5.11
N TYR A 334 2.72 27.69 4.01
CA TYR A 334 2.82 26.24 4.04
C TYR A 334 4.29 25.87 3.94
N ALA A 335 4.84 25.24 4.98
CA ALA A 335 6.27 24.98 5.12
C ALA A 335 6.58 23.51 4.90
N THR A 336 7.62 23.23 4.10
CA THR A 336 8.25 21.92 4.01
C THR A 336 9.61 21.93 4.71
N VAL A 337 9.99 20.82 5.32
CA VAL A 337 11.31 20.62 5.94
C VAL A 337 11.82 19.24 5.59
N THR A 338 13.01 19.18 5.00
CA THR A 338 13.69 17.94 4.59
C THR A 338 15.06 17.86 5.24
N LYS A 339 15.41 16.70 5.78
CA LYS A 339 16.75 16.44 6.33
C LYS A 339 17.76 16.35 5.18
N LEU A 340 18.94 16.93 5.36
CA LEU A 340 20.03 16.90 4.39
C LEU A 340 21.09 15.83 4.74
N GLU A 341 21.89 15.42 3.74
CA GLU A 341 22.98 14.44 3.92
C GLU A 341 24.05 14.91 4.93
N ASN A 342 24.22 16.23 5.08
CA ASN A 342 25.13 16.83 6.06
C ASN A 342 24.58 16.84 7.50
N GLY A 343 23.39 16.28 7.73
CA GLY A 343 22.69 16.22 9.01
C GLY A 343 21.89 17.49 9.36
N GLY A 344 21.99 18.54 8.55
CA GLY A 344 21.19 19.75 8.65
C GLY A 344 19.78 19.58 8.06
N TYR A 345 19.07 20.70 7.94
CA TYR A 345 17.71 20.72 7.38
C TYR A 345 17.54 21.81 6.34
N LEU A 346 16.80 21.51 5.29
CA LEU A 346 16.38 22.41 4.22
C LEU A 346 14.90 22.70 4.37
N SER A 347 14.50 23.96 4.26
CA SER A 347 13.10 24.36 4.27
C SER A 347 12.75 25.20 3.04
N VAL A 348 11.72 24.75 2.33
CA VAL A 348 11.06 25.51 1.26
C VAL A 348 9.63 25.80 1.69
N ARG A 349 9.21 27.06 1.63
CA ARG A 349 7.89 27.48 2.11
C ARG A 349 7.18 28.30 1.05
N ILE A 350 5.88 28.07 0.92
CA ILE A 350 5.02 28.69 -0.08
C ILE A 350 3.83 29.36 0.60
N THR A 351 3.09 30.18 -0.14
CA THR A 351 1.83 30.73 0.37
C THR A 351 0.82 29.59 0.64
N PRO A 352 0.07 29.62 1.75
CA PRO A 352 -1.13 28.81 1.92
C PRO A 352 -2.05 29.08 0.74
N SER A 353 -2.42 28.03 0.03
CA SER A 353 -3.02 28.10 -1.28
C SER A 353 -4.39 27.45 -1.34
N VAL A 354 -4.70 26.54 -0.42
CA VAL A 354 -5.96 25.83 -0.30
C VAL A 354 -6.64 26.25 0.99
N ASP A 355 -7.71 27.03 0.86
CA ASP A 355 -8.37 27.66 2.00
C ASP A 355 -9.05 26.63 2.92
N GLU A 356 -9.62 25.56 2.38
CA GLU A 356 -10.24 24.48 3.16
C GLU A 356 -9.21 23.78 4.06
N ASN A 357 -8.05 23.43 3.50
CA ASN A 357 -6.97 22.79 4.25
C ASN A 357 -6.38 23.74 5.30
N TRP A 358 -6.28 25.04 4.98
CA TRP A 358 -5.82 26.05 5.93
C TRP A 358 -6.82 26.26 7.08
N ALA A 359 -8.12 26.32 6.79
CA ALA A 359 -9.17 26.43 7.79
C ALA A 359 -9.18 25.21 8.73
N LEU A 360 -9.03 24.00 8.18
CA LEU A 360 -8.91 22.76 8.95
C LEU A 360 -7.71 22.83 9.92
N ALA A 361 -6.53 23.24 9.42
CA ALA A 361 -5.33 23.36 10.25
C ALA A 361 -5.51 24.40 11.38
N GLN A 362 -6.10 25.56 11.09
CA GLN A 362 -6.39 26.57 12.12
C GLN A 362 -7.32 26.03 13.22
N GLY A 363 -8.35 25.26 12.85
CA GLY A 363 -9.24 24.60 13.80
C GLY A 363 -8.47 23.66 14.74
N ILE A 364 -7.70 22.73 14.16
CA ILE A 364 -6.85 21.80 14.91
C ILE A 364 -5.87 22.55 15.83
N TYR A 365 -5.19 23.57 15.30
CA TYR A 365 -4.17 24.31 16.06
C TYR A 365 -4.77 25.10 17.21
N THR A 366 -5.99 25.62 17.05
CA THR A 366 -6.72 26.31 18.13
C THR A 366 -7.04 25.33 19.26
N THR A 367 -7.61 24.17 18.94
CA THR A 367 -7.90 23.12 19.94
C THR A 367 -6.64 22.65 20.68
N LEU A 368 -5.55 22.43 19.96
CA LEU A 368 -4.27 22.02 20.55
C LEU A 368 -3.67 23.11 21.45
N SER A 369 -3.76 24.38 21.04
CA SER A 369 -3.25 25.50 21.83
C SER A 369 -4.00 25.64 23.15
N ASP A 370 -5.33 25.50 23.13
CA ASP A 370 -6.17 25.49 24.32
C ASP A 370 -5.86 24.32 25.24
N TYR A 371 -5.70 23.11 24.68
CA TYR A 371 -5.32 21.91 25.43
C TYR A 371 -3.95 22.07 26.10
N GLU A 372 -2.93 22.52 25.36
CA GLU A 372 -1.61 22.78 25.92
C GLU A 372 -1.61 23.84 27.01
N LYS A 373 -2.46 24.86 26.89
CA LYS A 373 -2.62 25.90 27.90
C LYS A 373 -3.19 25.31 29.19
N GLN A 374 -4.22 24.47 29.10
CA GLN A 374 -4.78 23.76 30.26
C GLN A 374 -3.74 22.88 30.95
N LEU A 375 -2.89 22.19 30.19
CA LEU A 375 -1.78 21.41 30.75
C LEU A 375 -0.77 22.29 31.49
N LYS A 376 -0.37 23.42 30.89
CA LYS A 376 0.54 24.39 31.51
C LYS A 376 -0.04 24.99 32.79
N ASP A 377 -1.33 25.35 32.78
CA ASP A 377 -2.06 25.86 33.94
C ASP A 377 -2.18 24.79 35.05
N SER A 378 -2.18 23.51 34.67
CA SER A 378 -2.14 22.36 35.59
C SER A 378 -0.72 22.01 36.08
N GLY A 379 0.29 22.82 35.75
CA GLY A 379 1.67 22.69 36.24
C GLY A 379 2.60 21.84 35.37
N TYR A 380 2.16 21.36 34.20
CA TYR A 380 3.03 20.64 33.27
C TYR A 380 4.02 21.59 32.59
N ASN A 381 5.26 21.13 32.40
CA ASN A 381 6.26 21.91 31.67
C ASN A 381 5.95 21.92 30.15
N ARG A 382 6.56 22.86 29.42
CA ARG A 382 6.33 23.05 27.97
C ARG A 382 6.61 21.81 27.13
N ARG A 383 7.61 21.00 27.47
CA ARG A 383 7.98 19.79 26.71
C ARG A 383 6.92 18.71 26.89
N THR A 384 6.48 18.48 28.12
CA THR A 384 5.41 17.51 28.41
C THR A 384 4.09 17.94 27.79
N ALA A 385 3.74 19.24 27.87
CA ALA A 385 2.54 19.77 27.22
C ALA A 385 2.57 19.55 25.69
N ALA A 386 3.72 19.78 25.03
CA ALA A 386 3.87 19.54 23.60
C ALA A 386 3.77 18.05 23.23
N SER A 387 4.35 17.16 24.04
CA SER A 387 4.28 15.71 23.82
C SER A 387 2.83 15.19 23.93
N GLN A 388 2.11 15.56 25.00
CA GLN A 388 0.71 15.19 25.17
C GLN A 388 -0.18 15.85 24.11
N GLY A 389 0.13 17.09 23.70
CA GLY A 389 -0.55 17.73 22.59
C GLY A 389 -0.35 16.99 21.26
N ALA A 390 0.81 16.35 21.02
CA ALA A 390 1.03 15.53 19.83
C ALA A 390 0.23 14.20 19.87
N GLU A 391 0.06 13.60 21.05
CA GLU A 391 -0.86 12.48 21.24
C GLU A 391 -2.31 12.92 20.95
N HIS A 392 -2.73 14.05 21.50
CA HIS A 392 -4.07 14.60 21.25
C HIS A 392 -4.30 15.00 19.79
N LEU A 393 -3.26 15.48 19.09
CA LEU A 393 -3.31 15.72 17.64
C LEU A 393 -3.67 14.44 16.89
N THR A 394 -3.07 13.30 17.25
CA THR A 394 -3.38 12.01 16.62
C THR A 394 -4.84 11.62 16.86
N GLU A 395 -5.34 11.81 18.09
CA GLU A 395 -6.76 11.57 18.41
C GLU A 395 -7.71 12.45 17.59
N LEU A 396 -7.40 13.74 17.43
CA LEU A 396 -8.19 14.67 16.62
C LEU A 396 -8.20 14.26 15.14
N LEU A 397 -7.07 13.84 14.60
CA LEU A 397 -6.98 13.36 13.23
C LEU A 397 -7.80 12.07 13.04
N ASN A 398 -7.74 11.14 13.97
CA ASN A 398 -8.52 9.90 13.89
C ASN A 398 -10.03 10.15 13.93
N GLN A 399 -10.49 11.14 14.70
CA GLN A 399 -11.90 11.56 14.69
C GLN A 399 -12.34 12.14 13.35
N LEU A 400 -11.41 12.70 12.57
CA LEU A 400 -11.63 13.19 11.22
C LEU A 400 -11.45 12.10 10.14
N GLY A 401 -11.19 10.85 10.54
CA GLY A 401 -10.92 9.75 9.61
C GLY A 401 -9.52 9.78 8.99
N ILE A 402 -8.59 10.56 9.57
CA ILE A 402 -7.19 10.66 9.14
C ILE A 402 -6.33 9.86 10.13
N GLU A 403 -5.52 8.93 9.64
CA GLU A 403 -4.78 7.98 10.49
C GLU A 403 -3.72 8.66 11.37
N ASP A 404 -2.95 9.58 10.82
CA ASP A 404 -1.92 10.32 11.53
C ASP A 404 -1.52 11.60 10.76
N TYR A 405 -0.50 12.29 11.25
CA TYR A 405 0.00 13.51 10.61
C TYR A 405 0.66 13.26 9.25
N GLU A 406 1.27 12.08 9.03
CA GLU A 406 1.84 11.74 7.73
C GLU A 406 0.75 11.64 6.67
N HIS A 407 -0.36 10.98 6.98
CA HIS A 407 -1.52 10.88 6.10
C HIS A 407 -2.16 12.24 5.83
N LEU A 408 -2.16 13.15 6.82
CA LEU A 408 -2.60 14.53 6.62
C LEU A 408 -1.71 15.27 5.61
N GLN A 409 -0.38 15.20 5.77
CA GLN A 409 0.52 15.90 4.84
C GLN A 409 0.53 15.28 3.43
N TRP A 410 0.25 13.98 3.30
CA TRP A 410 0.20 13.33 1.99
C TRP A 410 -0.93 13.83 1.10
N SER A 411 -2.04 14.28 1.67
CA SER A 411 -3.10 14.95 0.93
C SER A 411 -2.81 16.44 0.73
N GLN A 412 -2.38 17.13 1.78
CA GLN A 412 -2.25 18.59 1.75
C GLN A 412 -1.14 19.12 0.83
N LEU A 413 0.05 18.51 0.85
CA LEU A 413 1.18 19.05 0.08
C LEU A 413 0.92 19.04 -1.44
N PRO A 414 0.44 17.93 -2.06
CA PRO A 414 0.07 17.94 -3.48
C PRO A 414 -0.95 19.02 -3.84
N ASP A 415 -1.99 19.20 -3.03
CA ASP A 415 -3.05 20.19 -3.27
C ASP A 415 -2.51 21.62 -3.18
N GLU A 416 -1.70 21.91 -2.16
CA GLU A 416 -1.03 23.20 -1.95
C GLU A 416 -0.10 23.55 -3.11
N VAL A 417 0.71 22.59 -3.57
CA VAL A 417 1.61 22.78 -4.71
C VAL A 417 0.81 23.08 -5.98
N ALA A 418 -0.22 22.29 -6.28
CA ALA A 418 -1.05 22.49 -7.46
C ALA A 418 -1.78 23.85 -7.45
N ALA A 419 -2.40 24.22 -6.32
CA ALA A 419 -3.12 25.48 -6.16
C ALA A 419 -2.20 26.70 -6.20
N ARG A 420 -0.97 26.59 -5.71
CA ARG A 420 0.06 27.62 -5.85
C ARG A 420 0.46 27.77 -7.32
N GLU A 421 0.82 26.68 -7.98
CA GLU A 421 1.32 26.68 -9.35
C GLU A 421 0.31 27.29 -10.33
N ALA A 422 -0.98 26.97 -10.16
CA ALA A 422 -2.08 27.53 -10.94
C ALA A 422 -2.18 29.08 -10.86
N ARG A 423 -1.62 29.70 -9.82
CA ARG A 423 -1.61 31.16 -9.61
C ARG A 423 -0.23 31.80 -9.74
N SER A 424 0.80 31.00 -9.94
CA SER A 424 2.18 31.47 -10.09
C SER A 424 2.50 31.85 -11.53
N SER A 425 3.61 32.57 -11.72
CA SER A 425 4.17 32.85 -13.05
C SER A 425 4.82 31.63 -13.73
N GLY A 426 4.85 30.48 -13.03
CA GLY A 426 5.52 29.26 -13.47
C GLY A 426 7.03 29.28 -13.19
N LEU A 427 7.76 28.33 -13.80
CA LEU A 427 9.22 28.32 -13.68
C LEU A 427 9.84 29.50 -14.44
N PRO A 428 10.83 30.20 -13.86
CA PRO A 428 11.47 31.34 -14.51
C PRO A 428 12.11 30.94 -15.84
N GLN A 429 11.99 31.84 -16.82
CA GLN A 429 12.58 31.71 -18.16
C GLN A 429 13.68 32.76 -18.33
N ARG A 430 14.82 32.37 -18.89
CA ARG A 430 15.92 33.28 -19.25
C ARG A 430 16.42 32.93 -20.65
N PRO A 431 15.71 33.33 -21.73
CA PRO A 431 16.00 32.91 -23.09
C PRO A 431 17.37 33.36 -23.62
N ASN A 432 18.00 34.35 -22.97
CA ASN A 432 19.33 34.86 -23.31
C ASN A 432 20.43 34.28 -22.40
N ALA A 433 20.11 33.33 -21.51
CA ALA A 433 21.11 32.66 -20.69
C ALA A 433 22.08 31.86 -21.57
N THR A 434 23.33 31.73 -21.13
CA THR A 434 24.36 30.96 -21.86
C THR A 434 25.24 30.19 -20.87
N GLY A 435 25.93 29.16 -21.35
CA GLY A 435 26.86 28.37 -20.55
C GLY A 435 26.18 27.55 -19.44
N LEU A 436 26.89 27.35 -18.33
CA LEU A 436 26.45 26.48 -17.23
C LEU A 436 25.10 26.86 -16.64
N LEU A 437 24.77 28.16 -16.57
CA LEU A 437 23.51 28.61 -16.00
C LEU A 437 22.31 28.32 -16.91
N ASP A 438 22.49 28.39 -18.24
CA ASP A 438 21.48 27.92 -19.19
C ASP A 438 21.30 26.40 -19.10
N ASP A 439 22.40 25.66 -19.00
CA ASP A 439 22.36 24.20 -18.85
C ASP A 439 21.59 23.78 -17.59
N ILE A 440 21.87 24.42 -16.45
CA ILE A 440 21.12 24.23 -15.19
C ILE A 440 19.64 24.52 -15.40
N LEU A 441 19.29 25.66 -16.00
CA LEU A 441 17.89 26.04 -16.17
C LEU A 441 17.17 25.04 -17.09
N ARG A 442 17.74 24.69 -18.24
CA ARG A 442 17.17 23.70 -19.17
C ARG A 442 16.98 22.33 -18.52
N ALA A 443 17.96 21.85 -17.77
CA ALA A 443 17.85 20.59 -17.04
C ALA A 443 16.78 20.65 -15.96
N THR A 444 16.66 21.78 -15.25
CA THR A 444 15.63 22.01 -14.22
C THR A 444 14.22 21.97 -14.82
N HIS A 445 14.01 22.63 -15.96
CA HIS A 445 12.74 22.58 -16.71
C HIS A 445 12.42 21.15 -17.16
N ALA A 446 13.42 20.40 -17.64
CA ALA A 446 13.23 18.99 -17.99
C ALA A 446 12.84 18.14 -16.78
N THR A 447 13.53 18.29 -15.64
CA THR A 447 13.20 17.60 -14.37
C THR A 447 11.76 17.86 -13.96
N TYR A 448 11.35 19.13 -13.99
CA TYR A 448 9.99 19.51 -13.62
C TYR A 448 8.93 18.89 -14.53
N ASN A 449 9.19 18.84 -15.84
CA ASN A 449 8.27 18.23 -16.80
C ASN A 449 8.11 16.72 -16.59
N GLU A 450 9.19 16.00 -16.28
CA GLU A 450 9.14 14.57 -15.93
C GLU A 450 8.33 14.36 -14.65
N LEU A 451 8.60 15.13 -13.59
CA LEU A 451 7.84 15.07 -12.34
C LEU A 451 6.34 15.38 -12.55
N ASN A 452 6.01 16.31 -13.45
CA ASN A 452 4.62 16.63 -13.79
C ASN A 452 3.94 15.53 -14.63
N ALA A 453 4.67 14.83 -15.49
CA ALA A 453 4.16 13.64 -16.16
C ALA A 453 3.85 12.55 -15.13
N TRP A 454 4.77 12.32 -14.20
CA TRP A 454 4.58 11.35 -13.13
C TRP A 454 3.40 11.69 -12.21
N MET A 455 3.25 12.95 -11.79
CA MET A 455 2.11 13.35 -10.94
C MET A 455 0.76 13.00 -11.61
N ARG A 456 0.60 13.28 -12.91
CA ARG A 456 -0.63 12.95 -13.65
C ARG A 456 -0.91 11.46 -13.75
N GLU A 457 0.14 10.65 -13.86
CA GLU A 457 0.03 9.19 -13.80
C GLU A 457 -0.46 8.75 -12.42
N GLN A 458 0.05 9.37 -11.34
CA GLN A 458 -0.40 9.07 -9.98
C GLN A 458 -1.84 9.51 -9.71
N ASP A 459 -2.27 10.66 -10.23
CA ASP A 459 -3.66 11.10 -10.11
C ASP A 459 -4.61 10.08 -10.76
N THR A 460 -4.25 9.61 -11.95
CA THR A 460 -5.02 8.54 -12.65
C THR A 460 -5.08 7.25 -11.83
N ILE A 461 -3.99 6.89 -11.16
CA ILE A 461 -3.91 5.70 -10.30
C ILE A 461 -4.79 5.87 -9.06
N VAL A 462 -4.77 7.03 -8.41
CA VAL A 462 -5.60 7.29 -7.23
C VAL A 462 -7.08 7.22 -7.59
N ASP A 463 -7.50 7.81 -8.71
CA ASP A 463 -8.88 7.72 -9.20
C ASP A 463 -9.32 6.26 -9.46
N LEU A 464 -8.41 5.46 -10.02
CA LEU A 464 -8.62 4.03 -10.23
C LEU A 464 -8.79 3.27 -8.91
N ILE A 465 -7.95 3.56 -7.91
CA ILE A 465 -8.01 2.93 -6.58
C ILE A 465 -9.32 3.28 -5.87
N SER A 466 -9.74 4.54 -5.93
CA SER A 466 -11.03 4.99 -5.37
C SER A 466 -12.20 4.29 -6.05
N SER A 467 -12.20 4.23 -7.38
CA SER A 467 -13.21 3.49 -8.15
C SER A 467 -13.24 2.01 -7.76
N LEU A 468 -12.06 1.41 -7.54
CA LEU A 468 -11.92 0.03 -7.15
C LEU A 468 -12.47 -0.25 -5.75
N ALA A 469 -12.21 0.64 -4.80
CA ALA A 469 -12.76 0.56 -3.44
C ALA A 469 -14.29 0.70 -3.41
N MET A 470 -14.85 1.65 -4.16
CA MET A 470 -16.30 1.79 -4.29
C MET A 470 -16.94 0.54 -4.90
N THR A 471 -16.31 -0.02 -5.93
CA THR A 471 -16.83 -1.22 -6.61
C THR A 471 -16.72 -2.47 -5.73
N ASP A 472 -15.65 -2.62 -4.95
CA ASP A 472 -15.51 -3.67 -3.93
C ASP A 472 -16.62 -3.58 -2.87
N GLN A 473 -16.86 -2.37 -2.36
CA GLN A 473 -17.90 -2.15 -1.37
C GLN A 473 -19.28 -2.57 -1.90
N ARG A 474 -19.63 -2.13 -3.12
CA ARG A 474 -20.89 -2.53 -3.76
C ARG A 474 -20.99 -4.04 -3.96
N LEU A 475 -19.91 -4.70 -4.42
CA LEU A 475 -19.90 -6.15 -4.58
C LEU A 475 -20.15 -6.88 -3.25
N HIS A 476 -19.57 -6.39 -2.16
CA HIS A 476 -19.81 -6.97 -0.86
C HIS A 476 -21.25 -6.76 -0.38
N GLU A 477 -21.84 -5.58 -0.59
CA GLU A 477 -23.24 -5.31 -0.26
C GLU A 477 -24.17 -6.29 -1.01
N GLU A 478 -23.90 -6.54 -2.30
CA GLU A 478 -24.65 -7.52 -3.10
C GLU A 478 -24.49 -8.95 -2.58
N ILE A 479 -23.27 -9.34 -2.18
CA ILE A 479 -22.99 -10.64 -1.58
C ILE A 479 -23.72 -10.81 -0.24
N GLN A 480 -23.77 -9.78 0.60
CA GLN A 480 -24.51 -9.82 1.87
C GLN A 480 -26.03 -9.89 1.67
N ALA A 481 -26.55 -9.20 0.66
CA ALA A 481 -27.96 -9.31 0.27
C ALA A 481 -28.32 -10.76 -0.10
N ALA A 482 -27.46 -11.46 -0.85
CA ALA A 482 -27.64 -12.87 -1.19
C ALA A 482 -27.60 -13.80 0.04
N VAL A 483 -26.79 -13.51 1.07
CA VAL A 483 -26.78 -14.30 2.32
C VAL A 483 -28.11 -14.14 3.07
N SER A 484 -28.72 -12.94 3.08
CA SER A 484 -30.01 -12.69 3.72
C SER A 484 -31.16 -13.53 3.12
N VAL A 485 -31.09 -13.80 1.81
CA VAL A 485 -32.04 -14.67 1.09
C VAL A 485 -32.05 -16.09 1.67
N SER A 486 -30.91 -16.60 2.15
CA SER A 486 -30.85 -17.92 2.77
C SER A 486 -31.75 -18.07 3.99
N GLY A 487 -31.93 -17.00 4.78
CA GLY A 487 -32.83 -17.02 5.92
C GLY A 487 -34.28 -17.26 5.49
N ARG A 488 -34.65 -16.68 4.34
CA ARG A 488 -35.98 -16.79 3.73
C ARG A 488 -36.21 -18.13 3.02
N MET A 489 -35.15 -18.78 2.52
CA MET A 489 -35.22 -20.11 1.89
C MET A 489 -35.72 -21.20 2.86
N ASN A 490 -35.44 -21.07 4.16
CA ASN A 490 -35.90 -22.02 5.18
C ASN A 490 -37.39 -21.89 5.51
N THR A 491 -38.02 -20.77 5.14
CA THR A 491 -39.43 -20.46 5.40
C THR A 491 -40.33 -20.63 4.18
N LEU A 492 -39.79 -21.10 3.06
CA LEU A 492 -40.55 -21.34 1.83
C LEU A 492 -41.56 -22.48 2.00
N ASP A 493 -42.81 -22.23 1.61
CA ASP A 493 -43.90 -23.21 1.58
C ASP A 493 -43.86 -24.06 0.30
N VAL A 494 -42.69 -24.66 0.02
CA VAL A 494 -42.47 -25.56 -1.11
C VAL A 494 -42.08 -26.93 -0.58
N THR A 495 -42.77 -27.98 -1.02
CA THR A 495 -42.57 -29.36 -0.56
C THR A 495 -42.24 -30.30 -1.73
N GLY A 496 -41.52 -31.39 -1.46
CA GLY A 496 -41.18 -32.39 -2.48
C GLY A 496 -39.97 -32.03 -3.37
N PRO A 497 -39.79 -32.72 -4.51
CA PRO A 497 -38.60 -32.59 -5.38
C PRO A 497 -38.37 -31.18 -5.93
N GLU A 498 -39.45 -30.40 -6.11
CA GLU A 498 -39.40 -29.01 -6.59
C GLU A 498 -38.64 -28.09 -5.65
N ARG A 499 -38.69 -28.37 -4.34
CA ARG A 499 -37.91 -27.64 -3.34
C ARG A 499 -36.41 -27.84 -3.55
N GLU A 500 -35.97 -29.07 -3.78
CA GLU A 500 -34.53 -29.35 -3.98
C GLU A 500 -34.01 -28.72 -5.27
N VAL A 501 -34.80 -28.76 -6.35
CA VAL A 501 -34.45 -28.08 -7.62
C VAL A 501 -34.33 -26.56 -7.45
N LEU A 502 -35.17 -25.95 -6.61
CA LEU A 502 -35.07 -24.52 -6.29
C LEU A 502 -33.85 -24.19 -5.42
N LEU A 503 -33.52 -25.04 -4.45
CA LEU A 503 -32.50 -24.74 -3.44
C LEU A 503 -31.06 -25.08 -3.87
N ILE A 504 -30.85 -26.00 -4.83
CA ILE A 504 -29.51 -26.44 -5.24
C ILE A 504 -28.66 -25.28 -5.80
N PRO A 505 -29.11 -24.50 -6.81
CA PRO A 505 -28.32 -23.38 -7.33
C PRO A 505 -28.05 -22.32 -6.26
N LEU A 506 -29.04 -22.05 -5.41
CA LEU A 506 -28.91 -21.13 -4.27
C LEU A 506 -27.88 -21.60 -3.24
N ARG A 507 -27.81 -22.90 -2.96
CA ARG A 507 -26.78 -23.49 -2.08
C ARG A 507 -25.38 -23.42 -2.68
N VAL A 508 -25.25 -23.66 -3.98
CA VAL A 508 -23.97 -23.52 -4.69
C VAL A 508 -23.52 -22.06 -4.67
N TRP A 509 -24.42 -21.14 -4.99
CA TRP A 509 -24.24 -19.70 -4.87
C TRP A 509 -23.71 -19.36 -3.48
N MET A 510 -24.45 -19.67 -2.41
CA MET A 510 -24.05 -19.39 -1.03
C MET A 510 -22.68 -19.95 -0.62
N ASN A 511 -22.35 -21.19 -0.99
CA ASN A 511 -21.06 -21.79 -0.62
C ASN A 511 -19.89 -21.08 -1.31
N MET A 512 -20.09 -20.62 -2.55
CA MET A 512 -19.08 -19.88 -3.29
C MET A 512 -18.96 -18.43 -2.83
N HIS A 513 -20.03 -17.86 -2.26
CA HIS A 513 -19.98 -16.57 -1.58
C HIS A 513 -19.04 -16.61 -0.37
N SER A 514 -19.08 -17.69 0.43
CA SER A 514 -18.16 -17.84 1.55
C SER A 514 -16.69 -17.83 1.10
N LEU A 515 -16.38 -18.46 -0.04
CA LEU A 515 -15.02 -18.49 -0.57
C LEU A 515 -14.61 -17.14 -1.20
N ALA A 516 -15.53 -16.49 -1.92
CA ALA A 516 -15.31 -15.16 -2.48
C ALA A 516 -15.14 -14.10 -1.37
N ASN A 517 -15.85 -14.25 -0.25
CA ASN A 517 -15.75 -13.34 0.89
C ASN A 517 -14.34 -13.30 1.48
N ASP A 518 -13.65 -14.43 1.60
CA ASP A 518 -12.25 -14.46 2.07
C ASP A 518 -11.33 -13.61 1.18
N TYR A 519 -11.52 -13.67 -0.14
CA TYR A 519 -10.74 -12.87 -1.08
C TYR A 519 -11.11 -11.38 -1.06
N LEU A 520 -12.38 -11.06 -0.83
CA LEU A 520 -12.86 -9.68 -0.69
C LEU A 520 -12.39 -9.06 0.62
N GLU A 521 -12.33 -9.82 1.72
CA GLU A 521 -11.73 -9.38 2.97
C GLU A 521 -10.25 -9.05 2.78
N GLU A 522 -9.48 -9.91 2.10
CA GLU A 522 -8.09 -9.58 1.79
C GLU A 522 -7.98 -8.37 0.85
N LEU A 523 -8.89 -8.22 -0.13
CA LEU A 523 -8.92 -7.06 -1.00
C LEU A 523 -9.13 -5.76 -0.20
N ARG A 524 -10.04 -5.76 0.78
CA ARG A 524 -10.29 -4.64 1.70
C ARG A 524 -9.10 -4.28 2.57
N GLU A 525 -8.26 -5.23 2.91
CA GLU A 525 -7.00 -4.96 3.61
C GLU A 525 -5.91 -4.40 2.68
N LEU A 526 -5.97 -4.73 1.39
CA LEU A 526 -4.97 -4.34 0.40
C LEU A 526 -5.25 -2.98 -0.23
N LEU A 527 -6.52 -2.63 -0.45
CA LEU A 527 -6.92 -1.37 -1.09
C LEU A 527 -6.42 -0.12 -0.34
N PRO A 528 -6.55 0.00 1.00
CA PRO A 528 -5.98 1.11 1.75
C PRO A 528 -4.46 1.18 1.63
N LYS A 529 -3.77 0.02 1.62
CA LYS A 529 -2.30 -0.03 1.43
C LYS A 529 -1.89 0.50 0.05
N LEU A 530 -2.68 0.18 -0.98
CA LEU A 530 -2.45 0.67 -2.34
C LEU A 530 -2.71 2.19 -2.42
N ALA A 531 -3.78 2.67 -1.79
CA ALA A 531 -4.10 4.08 -1.69
C ALA A 531 -2.99 4.86 -0.98
N ASN A 532 -2.52 4.37 0.17
CA ASN A 532 -1.45 4.99 0.95
C ASN A 532 -0.14 5.06 0.15
N ALA A 533 0.23 4.00 -0.56
CA ALA A 533 1.41 4.01 -1.44
C ALA A 533 1.29 5.08 -2.56
N GLY A 534 0.10 5.23 -3.14
CA GLY A 534 -0.20 6.27 -4.13
C GLY A 534 -0.11 7.68 -3.55
N SER A 535 -0.77 7.94 -2.42
CA SER A 535 -0.76 9.25 -1.74
C SER A 535 0.64 9.65 -1.29
N LYS A 536 1.42 8.71 -0.72
CA LYS A 536 2.82 8.95 -0.35
C LYS A 536 3.69 9.25 -1.58
N THR A 537 3.48 8.56 -2.70
CA THR A 537 4.18 8.86 -3.96
C THR A 537 3.87 10.29 -4.43
N ARG A 538 2.58 10.69 -4.45
CA ARG A 538 2.15 12.06 -4.81
C ARG A 538 2.80 13.10 -3.90
N PHE A 539 2.86 12.86 -2.59
CA PHE A 539 3.56 13.72 -1.64
C PHE A 539 5.02 13.97 -2.03
N HIS A 540 5.79 12.91 -2.29
CA HIS A 540 7.20 13.05 -2.65
C HIS A 540 7.40 13.70 -4.03
N VAL A 541 6.52 13.43 -5.01
CA VAL A 541 6.56 14.13 -6.31
C VAL A 541 6.27 15.62 -6.12
N ALA A 542 5.29 16.00 -5.29
CA ALA A 542 4.98 17.40 -4.98
C ALA A 542 6.16 18.10 -4.29
N LEU A 543 6.79 17.43 -3.31
CA LEU A 543 7.99 17.93 -2.64
C LEU A 543 9.14 18.14 -3.63
N ALA A 544 9.38 17.19 -4.53
CA ALA A 544 10.41 17.30 -5.56
C ALA A 544 10.11 18.46 -6.54
N ARG A 545 8.84 18.70 -6.88
CA ARG A 545 8.44 19.83 -7.74
C ARG A 545 8.69 21.18 -7.06
N LEU A 546 8.48 21.29 -5.75
CA LEU A 546 8.83 22.49 -4.98
C LEU A 546 10.33 22.74 -4.95
N HIS A 547 11.14 21.70 -4.64
CA HIS A 547 12.59 21.84 -4.66
C HIS A 547 13.11 22.21 -6.05
N THR A 548 12.56 21.60 -7.11
CA THR A 548 12.89 21.92 -8.51
C THR A 548 12.52 23.35 -8.87
N THR A 549 11.39 23.86 -8.37
CA THR A 549 11.00 25.27 -8.53
C THR A 549 12.03 26.19 -7.88
N MET A 550 12.47 25.87 -6.66
CA MET A 550 13.46 26.68 -5.96
C MET A 550 14.85 26.65 -6.65
N VAL A 551 15.23 25.52 -7.24
CA VAL A 551 16.43 25.43 -8.11
C VAL A 551 16.32 26.40 -9.28
N ALA A 552 15.17 26.44 -9.96
CA ALA A 552 14.97 27.34 -11.09
C ALA A 552 15.05 28.81 -10.66
N MET A 553 14.51 29.16 -9.48
CA MET A 553 14.59 30.51 -8.93
C MET A 553 16.04 30.93 -8.64
N PHE A 554 16.85 30.07 -8.03
CA PHE A 554 18.26 30.36 -7.79
C PHE A 554 19.10 30.40 -9.07
N ALA A 555 18.79 29.55 -10.06
CA ALA A 555 19.44 29.62 -11.36
C ALA A 555 19.14 30.94 -12.06
N ALA A 556 17.89 31.40 -12.01
CA ALA A 556 17.49 32.71 -12.53
C ALA A 556 18.16 33.86 -11.78
N GLU A 557 18.28 33.76 -10.44
CA GLU A 557 19.01 34.74 -9.63
C GLU A 557 20.48 34.84 -10.03
N LEU A 558 21.17 33.72 -10.27
CA LEU A 558 22.57 33.72 -10.74
C LEU A 558 22.70 34.34 -12.14
N ILE A 559 21.70 34.17 -13.00
CA ILE A 559 21.70 34.79 -14.33
C ILE A 559 21.53 36.31 -14.22
N ASP A 560 20.60 36.77 -13.37
CA ASP A 560 20.29 38.19 -13.21
C ASP A 560 21.32 38.91 -12.35
N THR A 561 21.90 38.21 -11.38
CA THR A 561 22.87 38.70 -10.40
C THR A 561 24.04 37.71 -10.25
N PRO A 562 25.00 37.72 -11.20
CA PRO A 562 26.10 36.73 -11.25
C PRO A 562 27.00 36.67 -10.01
N MET A 563 26.99 37.73 -9.18
CA MET A 563 27.78 37.84 -7.95
C MET A 563 27.08 37.24 -6.71
N SER A 564 25.92 36.58 -6.86
CA SER A 564 25.24 35.97 -5.71
C SER A 564 26.04 34.77 -5.18
N THR A 565 26.67 34.93 -4.02
CA THR A 565 27.55 33.91 -3.42
C THR A 565 26.80 32.75 -2.75
N HIS A 566 25.48 32.86 -2.59
CA HIS A 566 24.66 31.90 -1.84
C HIS A 566 23.78 31.01 -2.72
N SER A 567 23.44 31.43 -3.94
CA SER A 567 22.53 30.70 -4.83
C SER A 567 23.13 29.38 -5.33
N ALA A 568 24.42 29.35 -5.71
CA ALA A 568 25.05 28.11 -6.19
C ALA A 568 25.14 27.03 -5.09
N PRO A 569 25.59 27.32 -3.86
CA PRO A 569 25.48 26.38 -2.73
C PRO A 569 24.04 25.91 -2.47
N ALA A 570 23.06 26.83 -2.51
CA ALA A 570 21.66 26.49 -2.29
C ALA A 570 21.09 25.52 -3.35
N ILE A 571 21.47 25.68 -4.63
CA ILE A 571 21.12 24.72 -5.69
C ILE A 571 21.65 23.31 -5.35
N ARG A 572 22.85 23.21 -4.80
CA ARG A 572 23.47 21.93 -4.43
C ARG A 572 22.76 21.27 -3.24
N ASP A 573 22.37 22.05 -2.23
CA ASP A 573 21.55 21.55 -1.11
C ASP A 573 20.19 21.04 -1.60
N LEU A 574 19.54 21.76 -2.53
CA LEU A 574 18.30 21.33 -3.17
C LEU A 574 18.49 20.03 -3.98
N CYS A 575 19.61 19.89 -4.71
CA CYS A 575 19.93 18.67 -5.42
C CYS A 575 20.19 17.49 -4.48
N SER A 576 20.82 17.73 -3.32
CA SER A 576 20.97 16.71 -2.28
C SER A 576 19.61 16.23 -1.76
N ALA A 577 18.72 17.18 -1.43
CA ALA A 577 17.36 16.85 -1.01
C ALA A 577 16.56 16.10 -2.10
N LEU A 578 16.65 16.54 -3.36
CA LEU A 578 16.01 15.88 -4.50
C LEU A 578 16.49 14.44 -4.67
N ARG A 579 17.80 14.18 -4.55
CA ARG A 579 18.33 12.80 -4.61
C ARG A 579 17.78 11.91 -3.51
N GLN A 580 17.60 12.43 -2.29
CA GLN A 580 16.98 11.67 -1.21
C GLN A 580 15.51 11.38 -1.53
N THR A 581 14.75 12.37 -1.99
CA THR A 581 13.36 12.18 -2.43
C THR A 581 13.26 11.13 -3.54
N LEU A 582 14.18 11.13 -4.51
CA LEU A 582 14.21 10.13 -5.59
C LEU A 582 14.56 8.71 -5.13
N ARG A 583 15.28 8.55 -4.02
CA ARG A 583 15.50 7.23 -3.40
C ARG A 583 14.23 6.72 -2.73
N GLU A 584 13.54 7.57 -1.97
CA GLU A 584 12.26 7.17 -1.35
C GLU A 584 11.20 6.82 -2.41
N LEU A 585 11.18 7.57 -3.50
CA LEU A 585 10.29 7.32 -4.63
C LEU A 585 10.56 5.96 -5.32
N ASP A 586 11.79 5.49 -5.39
CA ASP A 586 12.12 4.12 -5.85
C ASP A 586 11.51 3.06 -4.92
N ASP A 587 11.71 3.24 -3.61
CA ASP A 587 11.20 2.31 -2.59
C ASP A 587 9.67 2.26 -2.63
N GLN A 588 9.02 3.41 -2.79
CA GLN A 588 7.56 3.48 -2.94
C GLN A 588 7.06 2.83 -4.23
N ALA A 589 7.78 2.98 -5.35
CA ALA A 589 7.40 2.32 -6.61
C ALA A 589 7.43 0.79 -6.48
N PHE A 590 8.37 0.23 -5.72
CA PHE A 590 8.41 -1.20 -5.42
C PHE A 590 7.20 -1.63 -4.58
N GLU A 591 6.94 -0.93 -3.47
CA GLU A 591 5.80 -1.22 -2.58
C GLU A 591 4.46 -1.11 -3.31
N TYR A 592 4.28 -0.06 -4.12
CA TYR A 592 3.11 0.13 -4.96
C TYR A 592 2.90 -1.06 -5.90
N ASN A 593 3.92 -1.45 -6.67
CA ASN A 593 3.79 -2.57 -7.60
C ASN A 593 3.50 -3.89 -6.90
N ARG A 594 4.10 -4.12 -5.73
CA ARG A 594 3.84 -5.31 -4.92
C ARG A 594 2.39 -5.38 -4.47
N VAL A 595 1.83 -4.30 -3.94
CA VAL A 595 0.43 -4.27 -3.50
C VAL A 595 -0.53 -4.31 -4.69
N LYS A 596 -0.23 -3.56 -5.77
CA LYS A 596 -0.97 -3.57 -7.04
C LYS A 596 -1.15 -4.98 -7.57
N ASN A 597 -0.06 -5.75 -7.67
CA ASN A 597 -0.11 -7.12 -8.19
C ASN A 597 -0.97 -8.04 -7.31
N ARG A 598 -0.91 -7.87 -5.98
CA ARG A 598 -1.78 -8.63 -5.05
C ARG A 598 -3.25 -8.26 -5.24
N VAL A 599 -3.57 -6.98 -5.33
CA VAL A 599 -4.92 -6.49 -5.62
C VAL A 599 -5.45 -7.08 -6.93
N SER A 600 -4.68 -6.96 -8.03
CA SER A 600 -5.04 -7.54 -9.33
C SER A 600 -5.29 -9.04 -9.24
N ASN A 601 -4.42 -9.79 -8.55
CA ASN A 601 -4.58 -11.23 -8.37
C ASN A 601 -5.85 -11.59 -7.60
N ARG A 602 -6.17 -10.87 -6.52
CA ARG A 602 -7.37 -11.14 -5.71
C ARG A 602 -8.65 -10.89 -6.47
N ILE A 603 -8.70 -9.83 -7.25
CA ILE A 603 -9.87 -9.53 -8.10
C ILE A 603 -10.04 -10.60 -9.18
N ARG A 604 -8.95 -11.08 -9.78
CA ARG A 604 -9.01 -12.22 -10.73
C ARG A 604 -9.51 -13.50 -10.05
N SER A 605 -9.09 -13.77 -8.81
CA SER A 605 -9.61 -14.90 -8.02
C SER A 605 -11.11 -14.79 -7.73
N VAL A 606 -11.58 -13.61 -7.29
CA VAL A 606 -13.00 -13.34 -7.06
C VAL A 606 -13.80 -13.58 -8.33
N LYS A 607 -13.34 -13.02 -9.47
CA LYS A 607 -13.97 -13.23 -10.77
C LYS A 607 -14.09 -14.72 -11.12
N SER A 608 -12.98 -15.46 -11.03
CA SER A 608 -12.93 -16.88 -11.41
C SER A 608 -13.85 -17.75 -10.56
N ILE A 609 -13.92 -17.49 -9.25
CA ILE A 609 -14.77 -18.28 -8.32
C ILE A 609 -16.25 -17.99 -8.53
N MET A 610 -16.60 -16.76 -8.90
CA MET A 610 -17.99 -16.31 -9.03
C MET A 610 -18.59 -16.57 -10.41
N GLU A 611 -17.78 -16.86 -11.43
CA GLU A 611 -18.21 -17.05 -12.82
C GLU A 611 -19.17 -18.24 -12.99
N VAL A 612 -18.81 -19.41 -12.47
CA VAL A 612 -19.64 -20.62 -12.58
C VAL A 612 -20.96 -20.48 -11.78
N PRO A 613 -20.96 -20.08 -10.50
CA PRO A 613 -22.19 -19.88 -9.74
C PRO A 613 -23.15 -18.88 -10.37
N TYR A 614 -22.62 -17.82 -11.00
CA TYR A 614 -23.45 -16.83 -11.67
C TYR A 614 -24.17 -17.42 -12.87
N SER A 615 -23.47 -18.18 -13.72
CA SER A 615 -24.11 -18.87 -14.84
C SER A 615 -25.25 -19.77 -14.38
N LEU A 616 -25.05 -20.50 -13.26
CA LEU A 616 -26.08 -21.36 -12.68
C LEU A 616 -27.29 -20.60 -12.15
N ILE A 617 -27.08 -19.44 -11.51
CA ILE A 617 -28.20 -18.61 -11.00
C ILE A 617 -28.95 -17.94 -12.15
N VAL A 618 -28.26 -17.48 -13.20
CA VAL A 618 -28.91 -16.89 -14.38
C VAL A 618 -29.78 -17.92 -15.10
N ASP A 619 -29.27 -19.13 -15.29
CA ASP A 619 -30.02 -20.22 -15.91
C ASP A 619 -31.20 -20.64 -15.02
N TRP A 620 -30.98 -20.78 -13.72
CA TRP A 620 -32.03 -21.05 -12.73
C TRP A 620 -33.13 -19.98 -12.72
N ALA A 621 -32.78 -18.70 -12.76
CA ALA A 621 -33.71 -17.57 -12.80
C ALA A 621 -34.54 -17.54 -14.10
N ARG A 622 -33.99 -18.07 -15.20
CA ARG A 622 -34.69 -18.22 -16.47
C ARG A 622 -35.67 -19.39 -16.44
N GLU A 623 -35.25 -20.53 -15.90
CA GLU A 623 -36.09 -21.73 -15.78
C GLU A 623 -37.25 -21.54 -14.80
N THR A 624 -37.01 -20.87 -13.68
CA THR A 624 -38.04 -20.60 -12.66
C THR A 624 -39.13 -19.63 -13.14
N ARG A 625 -38.81 -18.70 -14.04
CA ARG A 625 -39.80 -17.80 -14.67
C ARG A 625 -40.87 -18.53 -15.51
N SER A 626 -40.60 -19.77 -15.93
CA SER A 626 -41.54 -20.58 -16.70
C SER A 626 -42.50 -21.41 -15.84
N ARG A 627 -42.33 -21.38 -14.50
CA ARG A 627 -43.09 -22.18 -13.53
C ARG A 627 -43.99 -21.27 -12.69
N ALA A 628 -45.15 -21.78 -12.30
CA ALA A 628 -46.08 -21.08 -11.41
C ALA A 628 -45.67 -21.30 -9.95
N PHE A 629 -45.36 -20.22 -9.22
CA PHE A 629 -45.00 -20.27 -7.80
C PHE A 629 -45.94 -19.40 -6.95
N THR A 630 -45.81 -19.50 -5.62
CA THR A 630 -46.48 -18.56 -4.71
C THR A 630 -45.82 -17.18 -4.78
N SER A 631 -46.56 -16.11 -4.47
CA SER A 631 -46.03 -14.73 -4.48
C SER A 631 -44.77 -14.55 -3.63
N ALA A 632 -44.70 -15.22 -2.46
CA ALA A 632 -43.52 -15.19 -1.60
C ALA A 632 -42.27 -15.84 -2.24
N THR A 633 -42.47 -16.86 -3.07
CA THR A 633 -41.39 -17.54 -3.80
C THR A 633 -40.95 -16.74 -5.01
N GLU A 634 -41.90 -16.11 -5.73
CA GLU A 634 -41.60 -15.18 -6.82
C GLU A 634 -40.79 -13.98 -6.35
N GLU A 635 -41.15 -13.40 -5.20
CA GLU A 635 -40.39 -12.29 -4.58
C GLU A 635 -38.96 -12.71 -4.21
N LEU A 636 -38.78 -13.94 -3.72
CA LEU A 636 -37.46 -14.48 -3.41
C LEU A 636 -36.61 -14.66 -4.68
N VAL A 637 -37.19 -15.26 -5.72
CA VAL A 637 -36.52 -15.47 -7.02
C VAL A 637 -36.10 -14.12 -7.62
N HIS A 638 -36.96 -13.11 -7.54
CA HIS A 638 -36.65 -11.75 -7.99
C HIS A 638 -35.50 -11.12 -7.18
N THR A 639 -35.52 -11.27 -5.86
CA THR A 639 -34.47 -10.75 -4.97
C THR A 639 -33.10 -11.38 -5.30
N VAL A 640 -33.06 -12.70 -5.48
CA VAL A 640 -31.83 -13.42 -5.85
C VAL A 640 -31.33 -13.01 -7.22
N SER A 641 -32.23 -12.91 -8.21
CA SER A 641 -31.85 -12.55 -9.58
C SER A 641 -31.23 -11.16 -9.62
N ASN A 642 -31.84 -10.18 -8.94
CA ASN A 642 -31.30 -8.82 -8.86
C ASN A 642 -29.93 -8.77 -8.17
N SER A 643 -29.77 -9.48 -7.06
CA SER A 643 -28.50 -9.54 -6.34
C SER A 643 -27.40 -10.21 -7.16
N ALA A 644 -27.73 -11.27 -7.90
CA ALA A 644 -26.80 -11.92 -8.81
C ALA A 644 -26.38 -11.00 -9.96
N ASP A 645 -27.32 -10.28 -10.57
CA ASP A 645 -27.03 -9.32 -11.65
C ASP A 645 -26.20 -8.13 -11.17
N GLY A 646 -26.47 -7.62 -9.97
CA GLY A 646 -25.67 -6.59 -9.30
C GLY A 646 -24.22 -7.05 -9.06
N ALA A 647 -24.04 -8.24 -8.49
CA ALA A 647 -22.73 -8.83 -8.25
C ALA A 647 -21.95 -9.06 -9.55
N ALA A 648 -22.59 -9.57 -10.61
CA ALA A 648 -21.94 -9.77 -11.91
C ALA A 648 -21.50 -8.45 -12.56
N THR A 649 -22.32 -7.40 -12.45
CA THR A 649 -21.98 -6.06 -12.91
C THR A 649 -20.75 -5.53 -12.16
N ALA A 650 -20.73 -5.64 -10.83
CA ALA A 650 -19.60 -5.20 -10.02
C ALA A 650 -18.31 -5.98 -10.32
N ILE A 651 -18.39 -7.31 -10.51
CA ILE A 651 -17.23 -8.13 -10.89
C ILE A 651 -16.68 -7.72 -12.27
N SER A 652 -17.55 -7.45 -13.24
CA SER A 652 -17.14 -6.97 -14.57
C SER A 652 -16.46 -5.61 -14.49
N GLU A 653 -16.98 -4.70 -13.67
CA GLU A 653 -16.36 -3.39 -13.42
C GLU A 653 -15.00 -3.53 -12.74
N LEU A 654 -14.88 -4.36 -11.69
CA LEU A 654 -13.60 -4.66 -11.03
C LEU A 654 -12.57 -5.21 -12.03
N ALA A 655 -12.98 -6.11 -12.92
CA ALA A 655 -12.08 -6.67 -13.94
C ALA A 655 -11.59 -5.59 -14.93
N SER A 656 -12.46 -4.66 -15.33
CA SER A 656 -12.09 -3.51 -16.17
C SER A 656 -11.12 -2.56 -15.47
N LEU A 657 -11.38 -2.25 -14.19
CA LEU A 657 -10.52 -1.41 -13.38
C LEU A 657 -9.12 -2.05 -13.19
N VAL A 658 -9.06 -3.36 -12.97
CA VAL A 658 -7.78 -4.09 -12.88
C VAL A 658 -7.02 -4.06 -14.20
N GLN A 659 -7.69 -4.22 -15.34
CA GLN A 659 -7.01 -4.12 -16.64
C GLN A 659 -6.37 -2.75 -16.83
N ARG A 660 -7.06 -1.67 -16.42
CA ARG A 660 -6.53 -0.31 -16.45
C ARG A 660 -5.34 -0.15 -15.48
N LEU A 661 -5.46 -0.68 -14.26
CA LEU A 661 -4.41 -0.67 -13.25
C LEU A 661 -3.15 -1.43 -13.71
N ASP A 662 -3.31 -2.61 -14.35
CA ASP A 662 -2.22 -3.42 -14.88
C ASP A 662 -1.54 -2.76 -16.08
N SER A 663 -2.30 -2.02 -16.90
CA SER A 663 -1.78 -1.29 -18.06
C SER A 663 -0.98 -0.05 -17.69
N GLY A 664 -1.02 0.37 -16.41
CA GLY A 664 -0.22 1.48 -15.90
C GLY A 664 1.27 1.20 -16.04
N VAL A 665 1.97 2.07 -16.76
CA VAL A 665 3.43 2.02 -16.91
C VAL A 665 4.08 2.42 -15.59
N VAL A 666 5.10 1.68 -15.16
CA VAL A 666 5.95 2.10 -14.04
C VAL A 666 6.84 3.24 -14.54
N HIS A 667 6.71 4.43 -13.94
CA HIS A 667 7.49 5.59 -14.34
C HIS A 667 8.99 5.33 -14.16
N ASP A 668 9.78 5.53 -15.22
CA ASP A 668 11.23 5.37 -15.15
C ASP A 668 11.87 6.66 -14.63
N ILE A 669 12.35 6.62 -13.39
CA ILE A 669 12.93 7.79 -12.74
C ILE A 669 14.42 7.99 -13.05
N SER A 670 15.02 7.10 -13.85
CA SER A 670 16.44 7.19 -14.25
C SER A 670 16.74 8.51 -14.94
N ARG A 671 15.83 8.98 -15.80
CA ARG A 671 15.97 10.29 -16.45
C ARG A 671 15.98 11.45 -15.46
N VAL A 672 15.10 11.42 -14.46
CA VAL A 672 15.03 12.46 -13.42
C VAL A 672 16.33 12.48 -12.60
N ARG A 673 16.87 11.30 -12.27
CA ARG A 673 18.16 11.16 -11.57
C ARG A 673 19.31 11.77 -12.36
N ASP A 674 19.40 11.44 -13.64
CA ASP A 674 20.46 11.95 -14.52
C ASP A 674 20.40 13.47 -14.63
N LEU A 675 19.19 14.03 -14.76
CA LEU A 675 18.98 15.48 -14.81
C LEU A 675 19.37 16.15 -13.48
N VAL A 676 18.95 15.61 -12.33
CA VAL A 676 19.32 16.16 -11.01
C VAL A 676 20.83 16.08 -10.76
N LEU A 677 21.47 14.98 -11.16
CA LEU A 677 22.93 14.85 -11.09
C LEU A 677 23.62 15.88 -11.99
N HIS A 678 23.12 16.08 -13.20
CA HIS A 678 23.64 17.07 -14.14
C HIS A 678 23.56 18.49 -13.58
N ILE A 679 22.42 18.86 -12.96
CA ILE A 679 22.23 20.16 -12.30
C ILE A 679 23.26 20.37 -11.19
N ASP A 680 23.46 19.39 -10.31
CA ASP A 680 24.43 19.49 -9.20
C ASP A 680 25.87 19.64 -9.71
N LEU A 681 26.26 18.86 -10.74
CA LEU A 681 27.59 18.95 -11.34
C LEU A 681 27.83 20.31 -11.99
N ALA A 682 26.85 20.84 -12.73
CA ALA A 682 26.95 22.15 -13.35
C ALA A 682 27.00 23.28 -12.31
N ALA A 683 26.21 23.19 -11.25
CA ALA A 683 26.22 24.14 -10.13
C ALA A 683 27.56 24.14 -9.39
N LYS A 684 28.12 22.95 -9.15
CA LYS A 684 29.46 22.80 -8.57
C LYS A 684 30.53 23.42 -9.48
N GLN A 685 30.49 23.16 -10.78
CA GLN A 685 31.45 23.74 -11.72
C GLN A 685 31.34 25.27 -11.76
N TYR A 686 30.13 25.82 -11.69
CA TYR A 686 29.92 27.26 -11.59
C TYR A 686 30.56 27.83 -10.32
N GLN A 687 30.32 27.19 -9.16
CA GLN A 687 30.90 27.55 -7.87
C GLN A 687 32.44 27.46 -7.84
N ASP A 688 33.03 26.48 -8.55
CA ASP A 688 34.49 26.33 -8.59
C ASP A 688 35.16 27.36 -9.51
N THR A 689 34.40 28.05 -10.36
CA THR A 689 34.91 29.00 -11.37
C THR A 689 34.64 30.47 -11.06
N HIS A 690 33.79 30.79 -10.08
CA HIS A 690 33.38 32.13 -9.67
C HIS A 690 33.40 32.24 -8.14
#